data_AF-A0A2M8IVA7-F1
#
_entry.id   AF-A0A2M8IVA7-F1
#
_cell.length_a   1.000
_cell.length_b   1.000
_cell.length_c   1.000
_cell.angle_alpha   90.00
_cell.angle_beta   90.00
_cell.angle_gamma   90.00
#
_symmetry.space_group_name_H-M   'P 1'
#
loop_
_entity.id
_entity.type
_entity.pdbx_description
1 polymer ?
#
loop_
_entity_poly.entity_id
_entity_poly.type
_entity_poly.pdbx_seq_one_letter_code
_entity_poly.pdbx_strand_id
1 'polypeptide(L)'
;MRLNWCRTRAALVIAALACGPAQAQSVATDKPVYQPNETITVTFANAPGHNNDYVTLAPLGAPATINIGGQFLRGETRGSRAIRGQPGGVFEARLISGQTAQVLAAQKFAVGRTCLQDAVAQSQVCDLSISVEKPEFALGEPIGVAFQGLPGQTGNEVLVLAPANAPDGKYAEAHRAARKMYGQHYFKGQPAGDYEIRLHLNGNPTPHLRVPFRVSAAAAVQTDRAAAAPPASAAAPPSPGKTPVASLPQPGLAGHWIGYVQCERKNRRAQGTGADARLVFTLGGAGSPGTDLFVLIPGQDGLALRMSETIDPSGATLSLDPQAWIYPPRANTAPVALRATLDPNGLILTGSLSNLPGCPSFTAYKHNRDNRPRAGGVLALVAQYGNAATNTENCTNFLRFTSHDAVAQSSGVDIPEVVVDGDLFYTMVGVPYEGWQRDDRSVFERFWSMCVREIGKDRTGIQAQLLLQAAQTQRALQTFLIYTQPASAAQGRDQRSHIGFLGNYAALTGLRISRLYADLETRTAQAMEATRSNLASVLNSIEVIGGRQGPYIALPDRDRDSFVALLRQERARLSGTLADAEFAAFDIARYSRDLDGLIEARGVEAAIVADIEGFALPAQTEDIRRRFVDTFADLSATVTGQLIAAIPAPAPQPQALIEGRTHTAQAERHAIPHLAKVDQTQFRTALARRNSETAAQIAPGFPDWLMAHISPDEQGRQAIEALAQDMLGTPLHELGAFSGDAAYRTLARAILSREERLHFELCALPPGFEELAELLCAESAVIAMFDG
;
A
#
# COMPACT_ATOMS: atom_id res chain seq x y z
N MET A 1 18.65 -49.57 -64.08
CA MET A 1 19.17 -49.76 -65.46
C MET A 1 19.37 -48.40 -66.12
N ARG A 2 20.15 -48.35 -67.22
CA ARG A 2 20.27 -47.33 -68.29
C ARG A 2 19.47 -46.02 -68.12
N LEU A 3 20.07 -44.83 -68.02
CA LEU A 3 20.77 -44.04 -69.06
C LEU A 3 19.95 -43.77 -70.34
N ASN A 4 19.61 -42.50 -70.56
CA ASN A 4 19.83 -41.70 -71.80
C ASN A 4 19.42 -40.24 -71.49
N TRP A 5 20.25 -39.20 -71.62
CA TRP A 5 21.10 -38.68 -72.71
C TRP A 5 20.45 -37.48 -73.41
N CYS A 6 21.04 -36.29 -73.23
CA CYS A 6 21.30 -35.39 -74.35
C CYS A 6 22.63 -34.67 -74.12
N ARG A 7 23.36 -34.39 -75.21
CA ARG A 7 24.66 -33.68 -75.26
C ARG A 7 24.39 -32.27 -75.89
N THR A 8 25.27 -31.27 -75.89
CA THR A 8 26.53 -31.29 -76.67
C THR A 8 27.33 -29.97 -76.53
N ARG A 9 28.57 -30.05 -76.00
CA ARG A 9 29.74 -29.13 -76.21
C ARG A 9 29.58 -27.65 -75.79
N ALA A 10 30.64 -26.83 -75.66
CA ALA A 10 32.04 -26.97 -75.17
C ALA A 10 32.70 -25.56 -75.22
N ALA A 11 33.75 -25.19 -74.48
CA ALA A 11 34.47 -25.90 -73.40
C ALA A 11 34.26 -25.11 -72.07
N LEU A 12 35.18 -24.78 -71.16
CA LEU A 12 36.63 -25.03 -70.95
C LEU A 12 36.90 -25.16 -69.43
N VAL A 13 38.07 -25.65 -69.03
CA VAL A 13 38.43 -25.81 -67.61
C VAL A 13 38.83 -24.47 -66.98
N ILE A 14 38.15 -24.10 -65.89
CA ILE A 14 38.68 -23.20 -64.86
C ILE A 14 38.89 -24.04 -63.58
N ALA A 15 39.97 -23.78 -62.85
CA ALA A 15 40.36 -24.55 -61.68
C ALA A 15 39.31 -24.48 -60.56
N ALA A 16 39.17 -25.57 -59.81
CA ALA A 16 38.32 -25.66 -58.64
C ALA A 16 38.90 -24.85 -57.46
N LEU A 17 38.78 -23.52 -57.51
CA LEU A 17 38.88 -22.67 -56.33
C LEU A 17 37.74 -23.05 -55.38
N ALA A 18 38.11 -23.51 -54.18
CA ALA A 18 37.15 -23.92 -53.17
C ALA A 18 36.26 -22.72 -52.77
N CYS A 19 34.99 -22.78 -53.15
CA CYS A 19 33.97 -21.85 -52.67
C CYS A 19 33.65 -22.17 -51.21
N GLY A 20 34.55 -21.74 -50.30
CA GLY A 20 34.26 -21.72 -48.88
C GLY A 20 33.04 -20.82 -48.61
N PRO A 21 32.26 -21.09 -47.56
CA PRO A 21 31.06 -20.31 -47.26
C PRO A 21 31.45 -18.83 -47.13
N ALA A 22 30.69 -17.96 -47.81
CA ALA A 22 30.88 -16.51 -47.74
C ALA A 22 30.77 -16.09 -46.27
N GLN A 23 31.90 -15.75 -45.66
CA GLN A 23 31.96 -15.48 -44.24
C GLN A 23 31.22 -14.16 -43.96
N ALA A 24 30.17 -14.23 -43.14
CA ALA A 24 29.32 -13.09 -42.84
C ALA A 24 30.13 -11.88 -42.32
N GLN A 25 29.65 -10.68 -42.62
CA GLN A 25 30.12 -9.45 -42.02
C GLN A 25 29.97 -9.55 -40.51
N SER A 26 31.04 -9.25 -39.76
CA SER A 26 30.98 -9.23 -38.31
C SER A 26 31.65 -8.01 -37.72
N VAL A 27 31.13 -7.59 -36.57
CA VAL A 27 31.69 -6.56 -35.71
C VAL A 27 31.60 -7.07 -34.27
N ALA A 28 32.61 -6.84 -33.46
CA ALA A 28 32.69 -7.29 -32.08
C ALA A 28 33.43 -6.26 -31.22
N THR A 29 33.01 -6.11 -29.97
CA THR A 29 33.72 -5.34 -28.95
C THR A 29 34.67 -6.25 -28.16
N ASP A 30 35.79 -5.74 -27.66
CA ASP A 30 36.70 -6.52 -26.80
C ASP A 30 36.07 -6.91 -25.44
N LYS A 31 34.99 -6.22 -25.04
CA LYS A 31 34.20 -6.52 -23.82
C LYS A 31 32.70 -6.39 -24.09
N PRO A 32 31.85 -7.12 -23.34
CA PRO A 32 30.41 -6.88 -23.32
C PRO A 32 30.03 -5.65 -22.46
N VAL A 33 30.87 -5.29 -21.48
CA VAL A 33 30.66 -4.19 -20.53
C VAL A 33 31.97 -3.43 -20.35
N TYR A 34 31.91 -2.10 -20.41
CA TYR A 34 33.03 -1.17 -20.20
C TYR A 34 32.77 -0.25 -19.01
N GLN A 35 33.83 0.24 -18.36
CA GLN A 35 33.73 1.31 -17.39
C GLN A 35 33.44 2.66 -18.07
N PRO A 36 32.82 3.64 -17.37
CA PRO A 36 32.61 4.98 -17.90
C PRO A 36 33.90 5.61 -18.46
N ASN A 37 33.84 6.03 -19.72
CA ASN A 37 34.94 6.59 -20.50
C ASN A 37 36.12 5.65 -20.82
N GLU A 38 36.01 4.34 -20.54
CA GLU A 38 37.00 3.34 -20.97
C GLU A 38 36.99 3.18 -22.51
N THR A 39 38.17 3.13 -23.12
CA THR A 39 38.33 2.99 -24.58
C THR A 39 37.74 1.66 -25.08
N ILE A 40 36.90 1.74 -26.10
CA ILE A 40 36.17 0.60 -26.68
C ILE A 40 36.92 0.14 -27.93
N THR A 41 37.40 -1.11 -27.96
CA THR A 41 38.06 -1.67 -29.14
C THR A 41 37.03 -2.42 -29.99
N VAL A 42 36.76 -1.89 -31.18
CA VAL A 42 35.85 -2.49 -32.16
C VAL A 42 36.66 -3.28 -33.17
N THR A 43 36.53 -4.60 -33.16
CA THR A 43 37.08 -5.53 -34.15
C THR A 43 36.05 -5.77 -35.24
N PHE A 44 36.47 -5.85 -36.51
CA PHE A 44 35.60 -6.10 -37.66
C PHE A 44 36.19 -7.16 -38.59
N ALA A 45 35.34 -7.92 -39.26
CA ALA A 45 35.75 -8.85 -40.31
C ALA A 45 34.75 -8.95 -41.47
N ASN A 46 35.29 -9.28 -42.64
CA ASN A 46 34.58 -9.44 -43.91
C ASN A 46 33.86 -8.16 -44.38
N ALA A 47 34.37 -6.99 -43.98
CA ALA A 47 33.91 -5.71 -44.50
C ALA A 47 34.11 -5.63 -46.04
N PRO A 48 33.28 -4.87 -46.78
CA PRO A 48 33.30 -4.85 -48.25
C PRO A 48 34.64 -4.44 -48.88
N GLY A 49 35.47 -3.70 -48.15
CA GLY A 49 36.79 -3.27 -48.63
C GLY A 49 36.75 -1.98 -49.42
N HIS A 50 35.74 -1.12 -49.21
CA HIS A 50 35.71 0.21 -49.78
C HIS A 50 36.45 1.21 -48.86
N ASN A 51 37.11 2.20 -49.45
CA ASN A 51 37.94 3.15 -48.71
C ASN A 51 37.16 3.99 -47.68
N ASN A 52 35.86 4.12 -47.89
CA ASN A 52 34.92 4.88 -47.06
C ASN A 52 34.02 4.00 -46.17
N ASP A 53 34.18 2.67 -46.14
CA ASP A 53 33.59 1.83 -45.09
C ASP A 53 34.15 2.25 -43.72
N TYR A 54 33.37 2.13 -42.64
CA TYR A 54 33.79 2.54 -41.30
C TYR A 54 33.16 1.71 -40.18
N VAL A 55 33.82 1.68 -39.02
CA VAL A 55 33.22 1.23 -37.75
C VAL A 55 32.95 2.42 -36.84
N THR A 56 31.89 2.34 -36.03
CA THR A 56 31.46 3.42 -35.13
C THR A 56 30.65 2.88 -33.96
N LEU A 57 30.38 3.70 -32.95
CA LEU A 57 29.45 3.38 -31.85
C LEU A 57 28.16 4.17 -32.05
N ALA A 58 27.03 3.64 -31.61
CA ALA A 58 25.77 4.39 -31.54
C ALA A 58 24.99 4.02 -30.27
N PRO A 59 24.14 4.91 -29.70
CA PRO A 59 23.17 4.51 -28.69
C PRO A 59 22.25 3.44 -29.25
N LEU A 60 21.91 2.42 -28.46
CA LEU A 60 21.08 1.31 -28.90
C LEU A 60 19.80 1.80 -29.58
N GLY A 61 19.55 1.37 -30.82
CA GLY A 61 18.36 1.70 -31.59
C GLY A 61 18.33 3.12 -32.20
N ALA A 62 19.42 3.89 -32.18
CA ALA A 62 19.52 5.15 -32.93
C ALA A 62 19.51 4.89 -34.46
N PRO A 63 19.10 5.84 -35.33
CA PRO A 63 19.18 5.64 -36.78
C PRO A 63 20.65 5.53 -37.26
N ALA A 64 20.87 4.96 -38.45
CA ALA A 64 22.20 4.71 -39.02
C ALA A 64 23.01 5.99 -39.33
N THR A 65 22.38 7.16 -39.28
CA THR A 65 23.01 8.48 -39.41
C THR A 65 23.65 8.98 -38.10
N ILE A 66 23.27 8.42 -36.95
CA ILE A 66 23.80 8.81 -35.63
C ILE A 66 24.96 7.89 -35.28
N ASN A 67 26.17 8.44 -35.38
CA ASN A 67 27.43 7.70 -35.31
C ASN A 67 28.43 8.46 -34.42
N ILE A 68 28.99 7.78 -33.43
CA ILE A 68 29.91 8.32 -32.43
C ILE A 68 31.32 7.82 -32.74
N GLY A 69 32.25 8.78 -32.90
CA GLY A 69 33.69 8.50 -33.01
C GLY A 69 34.13 7.62 -34.19
N GLY A 70 33.35 7.60 -35.29
CA GLY A 70 33.54 6.69 -36.42
C GLY A 70 34.96 6.70 -37.02
N GLN A 71 35.44 5.51 -37.38
CA GLN A 71 36.81 5.25 -37.85
C GLN A 71 36.77 4.52 -39.20
N PHE A 72 37.30 5.14 -40.25
CA PHE A 72 37.35 4.55 -41.59
C PHE A 72 38.26 3.32 -41.68
N LEU A 73 37.84 2.36 -42.50
CA LEU A 73 38.55 1.11 -42.77
C LEU A 73 39.60 1.25 -43.86
N ARG A 74 39.48 2.25 -44.75
CA ARG A 74 40.47 2.54 -45.81
C ARG A 74 40.80 1.33 -46.71
N GLY A 75 39.80 0.49 -46.97
CA GLY A 75 39.94 -0.73 -47.78
C GLY A 75 40.30 -1.99 -46.97
N GLU A 76 40.57 -1.90 -45.67
CA GLU A 76 40.74 -3.07 -44.81
C GLU A 76 39.42 -3.88 -44.72
N THR A 77 39.46 -5.15 -45.10
CA THR A 77 38.32 -6.07 -44.95
C THR A 77 38.25 -6.71 -43.56
N ARG A 78 39.35 -6.64 -42.79
CA ARG A 78 39.48 -7.14 -41.40
C ARG A 78 40.44 -6.27 -40.61
N GLY A 79 40.19 -6.09 -39.32
CA GLY A 79 41.06 -5.33 -38.43
C GLY A 79 40.36 -4.92 -37.14
N SER A 80 40.91 -3.93 -36.43
CA SER A 80 40.25 -3.29 -35.30
C SER A 80 40.47 -1.77 -35.29
N ARG A 81 39.65 -1.07 -34.50
CA ARG A 81 39.71 0.38 -34.27
C ARG A 81 39.39 0.67 -32.80
N ALA A 82 40.20 1.50 -32.15
CA ALA A 82 39.89 2.04 -30.83
C ALA A 82 38.98 3.27 -30.97
N ILE A 83 37.88 3.32 -30.22
CA ILE A 83 36.96 4.45 -30.18
C ILE A 83 36.88 4.96 -28.73
N ARG A 84 36.79 6.29 -28.56
CA ARG A 84 36.71 6.93 -27.24
C ARG A 84 35.51 6.37 -26.45
N GLY A 85 35.77 6.02 -25.19
CA GLY A 85 34.75 5.58 -24.26
C GLY A 85 33.60 6.56 -24.07
N GLN A 86 32.47 6.05 -23.60
CA GLN A 86 31.23 6.80 -23.40
C GLN A 86 30.94 7.00 -21.90
N PRO A 87 30.19 8.03 -21.48
CA PRO A 87 29.93 8.27 -20.05
C PRO A 87 29.02 7.21 -19.39
N GLY A 88 28.29 6.41 -20.16
CA GLY A 88 27.46 5.29 -19.68
C GLY A 88 26.28 5.00 -20.61
N GLY A 89 25.55 3.90 -20.41
CA GLY A 89 24.35 3.53 -21.18
C GLY A 89 24.51 2.27 -22.02
N VAL A 90 23.48 1.93 -22.81
CA VAL A 90 23.51 0.78 -23.75
C VAL A 90 23.78 1.26 -25.17
N PHE A 91 24.74 0.63 -25.83
CA PHE A 91 25.24 1.00 -27.15
C PHE A 91 25.32 -0.20 -28.08
N GLU A 92 25.53 0.09 -29.36
CA GLU A 92 25.86 -0.87 -30.39
C GLU A 92 27.12 -0.40 -31.15
N ALA A 93 28.09 -1.29 -31.30
CA ALA A 93 29.22 -1.10 -32.20
C ALA A 93 28.77 -1.55 -33.60
N ARG A 94 28.93 -0.68 -34.60
CA ARG A 94 28.42 -0.85 -35.96
C ARG A 94 29.58 -0.94 -36.96
N LEU A 95 29.42 -1.81 -37.95
CA LEU A 95 30.13 -1.76 -39.23
C LEU A 95 29.17 -1.17 -40.27
N ILE A 96 29.58 -0.11 -40.96
CA ILE A 96 28.73 0.63 -41.92
C ILE A 96 29.41 0.68 -43.30
N SER A 97 28.64 0.42 -44.36
CA SER A 97 29.13 0.58 -45.73
C SER A 97 29.28 2.05 -46.08
N GLY A 98 30.43 2.42 -46.63
CA GLY A 98 30.66 3.76 -47.18
C GLY A 98 29.86 4.05 -48.44
N GLN A 99 29.42 3.02 -49.17
CA GLN A 99 28.66 3.19 -50.43
C GLN A 99 27.16 3.33 -50.19
N THR A 100 26.58 2.55 -49.28
CA THR A 100 25.12 2.52 -49.06
C THR A 100 24.66 3.20 -47.76
N ALA A 101 25.59 3.59 -46.89
CA ALA A 101 25.33 4.06 -45.51
C ALA A 101 24.53 3.07 -44.63
N GLN A 102 24.39 1.80 -45.06
CA GLN A 102 23.71 0.76 -44.30
C GLN A 102 24.63 0.13 -43.25
N VAL A 103 24.05 -0.22 -42.09
CA VAL A 103 24.70 -1.04 -41.07
C VAL A 103 24.78 -2.47 -41.58
N LEU A 104 25.99 -2.99 -41.76
CA LEU A 104 26.28 -4.33 -42.27
C LEU A 104 26.36 -5.37 -41.15
N ALA A 105 26.81 -4.95 -39.97
CA ALA A 105 26.82 -5.74 -38.75
C ALA A 105 26.73 -4.81 -37.53
N ALA A 106 26.13 -5.29 -36.44
CA ALA A 106 26.04 -4.56 -35.17
C ALA A 106 26.21 -5.52 -33.97
N GLN A 107 26.90 -5.07 -32.93
CA GLN A 107 27.10 -5.80 -31.67
C GLN A 107 26.70 -4.91 -30.48
N LYS A 108 25.78 -5.39 -29.64
CA LYS A 108 25.39 -4.69 -28.39
C LYS A 108 26.52 -4.73 -27.36
N PHE A 109 26.67 -3.66 -26.59
CA PHE A 109 27.50 -3.62 -25.38
C PHE A 109 26.98 -2.57 -24.39
N ALA A 110 27.36 -2.67 -23.12
CA ALA A 110 27.03 -1.70 -22.09
C ALA A 110 28.25 -0.87 -21.65
N VAL A 111 27.99 0.33 -21.15
CA VAL A 111 29.00 1.15 -20.45
C VAL A 111 28.42 1.58 -19.10
N GLY A 112 29.13 1.31 -18.01
CA GLY A 112 28.63 1.50 -16.64
C GLY A 112 27.98 0.24 -16.06
N ARG A 113 26.84 0.41 -15.35
CA ARG A 113 26.20 -0.65 -14.55
C ARG A 113 25.67 -1.82 -15.39
N THR A 114 25.89 -3.04 -14.90
CA THR A 114 25.13 -4.25 -15.25
C THR A 114 23.75 -4.27 -14.58
N CYS A 115 22.91 -5.23 -14.92
CA CYS A 115 21.60 -5.41 -14.29
C CYS A 115 21.75 -5.77 -12.80
N LEU A 116 20.82 -5.29 -11.96
CA LEU A 116 20.66 -5.72 -10.58
C LEU A 116 19.70 -6.93 -10.52
N GLN A 117 20.23 -8.12 -10.80
CA GLN A 117 19.64 -9.40 -10.39
C GLN A 117 20.76 -10.46 -10.34
N ASP A 118 20.66 -11.33 -9.32
CA ASP A 118 21.51 -12.48 -9.00
C ASP A 118 23.03 -12.27 -8.82
N ALA A 119 23.50 -12.54 -7.60
CA ALA A 119 24.88 -12.37 -7.18
C ALA A 119 25.77 -13.60 -7.48
N VAL A 120 25.99 -13.91 -8.76
CA VAL A 120 27.03 -14.84 -9.23
C VAL A 120 27.83 -14.20 -10.37
N ALA A 121 29.12 -14.51 -10.46
CA ALA A 121 30.05 -13.81 -11.34
C ALA A 121 29.83 -14.07 -12.85
N GLN A 122 29.07 -13.20 -13.51
CA GLN A 122 29.15 -12.95 -14.96
C GLN A 122 28.53 -11.60 -15.34
N SER A 123 29.29 -10.75 -16.06
CA SER A 123 28.85 -9.41 -16.47
C SER A 123 27.94 -9.45 -17.71
N GLN A 124 26.68 -9.85 -17.54
CA GLN A 124 25.71 -9.88 -18.62
C GLN A 124 25.14 -8.47 -18.92
N VAL A 125 24.94 -8.19 -20.21
CA VAL A 125 24.27 -6.96 -20.70
C VAL A 125 22.77 -7.11 -20.50
N CYS A 126 22.09 -6.07 -20.02
CA CYS A 126 20.63 -6.08 -19.96
C CYS A 126 20.05 -6.05 -21.37
N ASP A 127 19.28 -7.08 -21.73
CA ASP A 127 18.45 -7.00 -22.92
C ASP A 127 17.35 -5.94 -22.74
N LEU A 128 16.99 -5.32 -23.86
CA LEU A 128 15.95 -4.32 -23.94
C LEU A 128 14.59 -5.02 -23.80
N SER A 129 13.85 -4.70 -22.74
CA SER A 129 12.52 -5.27 -22.51
C SER A 129 11.51 -4.21 -22.05
N ILE A 130 10.25 -4.47 -22.39
CA ILE A 130 9.08 -3.85 -21.79
C ILE A 130 8.08 -4.95 -21.45
N SER A 131 7.31 -4.77 -20.39
CA SER A 131 6.20 -5.66 -20.01
C SER A 131 5.05 -4.85 -19.43
N VAL A 132 3.83 -5.32 -19.69
CA VAL A 132 2.64 -4.91 -18.94
C VAL A 132 2.55 -5.76 -17.67
N GLU A 133 1.98 -5.21 -16.59
CA GLU A 133 1.85 -5.93 -15.32
C GLU A 133 0.95 -7.17 -15.41
N LYS A 134 0.00 -7.19 -16.36
CA LYS A 134 -0.87 -8.33 -16.67
C LYS A 134 -1.39 -8.22 -18.12
N PRO A 135 -1.81 -9.33 -18.76
CA PRO A 135 -2.31 -9.30 -20.13
C PRO A 135 -3.73 -8.72 -20.27
N GLU A 136 -4.49 -8.62 -19.18
CA GLU A 136 -5.87 -8.12 -19.19
C GLU A 136 -6.18 -7.28 -17.92
N PHE A 137 -6.82 -6.13 -18.12
CA PHE A 137 -7.15 -5.13 -17.10
C PHE A 137 -8.66 -4.87 -17.04
N ALA A 138 -9.14 -4.39 -15.89
CA ALA A 138 -10.52 -3.96 -15.69
C ALA A 138 -10.78 -2.54 -16.26
N LEU A 139 -12.05 -2.22 -16.49
CA LEU A 139 -12.49 -0.90 -16.94
C LEU A 139 -11.96 0.24 -16.05
N GLY A 140 -11.19 1.16 -16.63
CA GLY A 140 -10.62 2.31 -15.90
C GLY A 140 -9.44 1.99 -14.97
N GLU A 141 -8.98 0.74 -14.89
CA GLU A 141 -7.80 0.35 -14.12
C GLU A 141 -6.51 0.93 -14.73
N PRO A 142 -5.60 1.55 -13.94
CA PRO A 142 -4.32 2.06 -14.45
C PRO A 142 -3.48 0.96 -15.13
N ILE A 143 -2.95 1.26 -16.31
CA ILE A 143 -2.14 0.29 -17.08
C ILE A 143 -0.67 0.46 -16.68
N GLY A 144 -0.21 -0.38 -15.77
CA GLY A 144 1.18 -0.41 -15.32
C GLY A 144 2.11 -1.14 -16.30
N VAL A 145 3.27 -0.53 -16.54
CA VAL A 145 4.27 -0.92 -17.53
C VAL A 145 5.66 -0.85 -16.93
N ALA A 146 6.38 -1.98 -16.92
CA ALA A 146 7.79 -2.04 -16.56
C ALA A 146 8.68 -1.95 -17.82
N PHE A 147 9.91 -1.44 -17.65
CA PHE A 147 10.90 -1.30 -18.71
C PHE A 147 12.33 -1.49 -18.19
N GLN A 148 13.19 -2.11 -19.00
CA GLN A 148 14.59 -2.41 -18.69
C GLN A 148 15.46 -2.34 -19.95
N GLY A 149 16.76 -2.07 -19.78
CA GLY A 149 17.74 -2.02 -20.88
C GLY A 149 17.62 -0.80 -21.79
N LEU A 150 16.90 0.25 -21.37
CA LEU A 150 16.78 1.48 -22.15
C LEU A 150 18.15 2.17 -22.33
N PRO A 151 18.42 2.85 -23.47
CA PRO A 151 19.71 3.50 -23.75
C PRO A 151 20.13 4.52 -22.67
N GLY A 152 19.16 5.26 -22.12
CA GLY A 152 19.32 6.09 -20.92
C GLY A 152 20.05 7.42 -21.12
N GLN A 153 20.75 7.61 -22.24
CA GLN A 153 21.52 8.85 -22.49
C GLN A 153 20.71 9.94 -23.21
N THR A 154 19.85 9.59 -24.15
CA THR A 154 19.24 10.60 -25.03
C THR A 154 18.09 11.34 -24.34
N GLY A 155 17.31 10.65 -23.50
CA GLY A 155 16.05 11.20 -22.96
C GLY A 155 14.93 11.24 -24.01
N ASN A 156 15.14 10.61 -25.17
CA ASN A 156 14.19 10.48 -26.27
C ASN A 156 13.58 9.07 -26.35
N GLU A 157 13.67 8.30 -25.27
CA GLU A 157 12.93 7.08 -25.01
C GLU A 157 11.49 7.42 -24.62
N VAL A 158 10.50 6.87 -25.34
CA VAL A 158 9.08 7.14 -25.12
C VAL A 158 8.28 5.84 -25.12
N LEU A 159 7.55 5.58 -24.03
CA LEU A 159 6.51 4.58 -23.95
C LEU A 159 5.19 5.19 -24.43
N VAL A 160 4.43 4.47 -25.24
CA VAL A 160 3.20 4.98 -25.85
C VAL A 160 2.10 3.93 -25.72
N LEU A 161 0.95 4.31 -25.13
CA LEU A 161 -0.25 3.48 -25.08
C LEU A 161 -1.13 3.79 -26.28
N ALA A 162 -1.38 2.79 -27.13
CA ALA A 162 -2.21 2.91 -28.32
C ALA A 162 -3.26 1.79 -28.40
N PRO A 163 -4.39 2.00 -29.08
CA PRO A 163 -5.27 0.90 -29.48
C PRO A 163 -4.52 -0.10 -30.37
N ALA A 164 -4.85 -1.38 -30.25
CA ALA A 164 -4.20 -2.43 -31.04
C ALA A 164 -4.34 -2.15 -32.55
N ASN A 165 -3.25 -2.35 -33.29
CA ASN A 165 -3.16 -2.08 -34.74
C ASN A 165 -3.39 -0.62 -35.18
N ALA A 166 -3.44 0.35 -34.27
CA ALA A 166 -3.48 1.77 -34.65
C ALA A 166 -2.20 2.17 -35.43
N PRO A 167 -2.22 3.14 -36.35
CA PRO A 167 -1.00 3.71 -36.93
C PRO A 167 -0.03 4.22 -35.85
N ASP A 168 1.28 4.18 -36.11
CA ASP A 168 2.29 4.46 -35.07
C ASP A 168 2.19 5.86 -34.48
N GLY A 169 1.80 6.86 -35.29
CA GLY A 169 1.51 8.24 -34.86
C GLY A 169 0.13 8.46 -34.21
N LYS A 170 -0.68 7.41 -33.99
CA LYS A 170 -1.96 7.48 -33.25
C LYS A 170 -1.85 6.69 -31.95
N TYR A 171 -2.11 7.38 -30.84
CA TYR A 171 -2.03 6.86 -29.48
C TYR A 171 -2.99 7.62 -28.55
N ALA A 172 -3.26 7.05 -27.36
CA ALA A 172 -4.09 7.66 -26.34
C ALA A 172 -3.25 8.46 -25.32
N GLU A 173 -2.10 7.93 -24.88
CA GLU A 173 -1.19 8.58 -23.95
C GLU A 173 0.28 8.21 -24.26
N ALA A 174 1.22 9.10 -23.93
CA ALA A 174 2.65 8.90 -24.20
C ALA A 174 3.50 9.45 -23.05
N HIS A 175 4.47 8.65 -22.60
CA HIS A 175 5.34 8.94 -21.48
C HIS A 175 6.82 8.87 -21.88
N ARG A 176 7.55 9.97 -21.66
CA ARG A 176 9.00 10.04 -21.90
C ARG A 176 9.75 9.45 -20.70
N ALA A 177 10.43 8.33 -20.91
CA ALA A 177 11.21 7.61 -19.89
C ALA A 177 12.56 8.30 -19.59
N ALA A 178 12.50 9.59 -19.30
CA ALA A 178 13.61 10.56 -19.40
C ALA A 178 14.91 10.10 -18.73
N ARG A 179 15.85 9.63 -19.56
CA ARG A 179 17.21 9.18 -19.17
C ARG A 179 17.25 8.07 -18.12
N LYS A 180 16.23 7.21 -18.07
CA LYS A 180 16.19 6.03 -17.20
C LYS A 180 16.58 4.79 -18.00
N MET A 181 17.46 3.95 -17.44
CA MET A 181 17.80 2.63 -18.00
C MET A 181 16.75 1.56 -17.64
N TYR A 182 16.05 1.74 -16.53
CA TYR A 182 15.02 0.85 -16.00
C TYR A 182 13.95 1.64 -15.23
N GLY A 183 12.77 1.03 -15.02
CA GLY A 183 11.72 1.59 -14.18
C GLY A 183 10.32 1.09 -14.50
N GLN A 184 9.32 1.79 -13.97
CA GLN A 184 7.90 1.60 -14.27
C GLN A 184 7.23 2.93 -14.61
N HIS A 185 6.13 2.85 -15.37
CA HIS A 185 5.18 3.92 -15.62
C HIS A 185 3.75 3.35 -15.61
N TYR A 186 2.80 4.13 -15.11
CA TYR A 186 1.38 3.80 -15.11
C TYR A 186 0.64 4.78 -16.01
N PHE A 187 0.06 4.27 -17.10
CA PHE A 187 -0.85 5.04 -17.95
C PHE A 187 -2.25 5.08 -17.33
N LYS A 188 -3.06 6.06 -17.73
CA LYS A 188 -4.47 6.13 -17.32
C LYS A 188 -5.25 4.92 -17.84
N GLY A 189 -6.14 4.40 -17.01
CA GLY A 189 -7.02 3.31 -17.39
C GLY A 189 -7.93 3.68 -18.56
N GLN A 190 -8.23 2.68 -19.39
CA GLN A 190 -8.91 2.86 -20.66
C GLN A 190 -10.34 2.27 -20.63
N PRO A 191 -11.19 2.60 -21.61
CA PRO A 191 -12.38 1.82 -21.94
C PRO A 191 -12.05 0.37 -22.34
N ALA A 192 -13.06 -0.49 -22.44
CA ALA A 192 -12.86 -1.85 -22.93
C ALA A 192 -12.40 -1.88 -24.41
N GLY A 193 -11.47 -2.77 -24.72
CA GLY A 193 -10.87 -2.90 -26.05
C GLY A 193 -9.52 -3.62 -26.01
N ASP A 194 -8.94 -3.84 -27.19
CA ASP A 194 -7.58 -4.35 -27.37
C ASP A 194 -6.59 -3.20 -27.57
N TYR A 195 -5.47 -3.25 -26.87
CA TYR A 195 -4.47 -2.19 -26.79
C TYR A 195 -3.05 -2.74 -26.92
N GLU A 196 -2.08 -1.86 -27.15
CA GLU A 196 -0.66 -2.19 -27.08
C GLU A 196 0.17 -1.05 -26.46
N ILE A 197 1.21 -1.43 -25.73
CA ILE A 197 2.28 -0.56 -25.30
C ILE A 197 3.40 -0.62 -26.32
N ARG A 198 3.83 0.54 -26.81
CA ARG A 198 4.93 0.70 -27.78
C ARG A 198 6.11 1.37 -27.11
N LEU A 199 7.33 0.89 -27.37
CA LEU A 199 8.56 1.57 -26.99
C LEU A 199 9.22 2.19 -28.23
N HIS A 200 9.35 3.52 -28.22
CA HIS A 200 10.12 4.27 -29.21
C HIS A 200 11.47 4.68 -28.61
N LEU A 201 12.58 4.32 -29.25
CA LEU A 201 13.92 4.76 -28.82
C LEU A 201 14.44 5.92 -29.66
N ASN A 202 15.17 6.83 -29.00
CA ASN A 202 15.94 7.91 -29.62
C ASN A 202 15.16 8.80 -30.61
N GLY A 203 13.85 8.92 -30.45
CA GLY A 203 12.97 9.69 -31.33
C GLY A 203 12.59 8.99 -32.65
N ASN A 204 12.82 7.69 -32.79
CA ASN A 204 12.37 6.92 -33.95
C ASN A 204 10.82 6.85 -34.00
N PRO A 205 10.16 7.27 -35.10
CA PRO A 205 8.71 7.16 -35.22
C PRO A 205 8.20 5.71 -35.29
N THR A 206 9.06 4.75 -35.66
CA THR A 206 8.74 3.31 -35.61
C THR A 206 9.09 2.75 -34.24
N PRO A 207 8.20 2.01 -33.55
CA PRO A 207 8.50 1.42 -32.26
C PRO A 207 9.45 0.22 -32.38
N HIS A 208 10.37 0.11 -31.42
CA HIS A 208 11.35 -0.97 -31.29
C HIS A 208 10.77 -2.23 -30.65
N LEU A 209 9.79 -2.07 -29.76
CA LEU A 209 9.04 -3.15 -29.11
C LEU A 209 7.55 -2.80 -29.05
N ARG A 210 6.69 -3.82 -29.12
CA ARG A 210 5.25 -3.75 -28.86
C ARG A 210 4.86 -4.85 -27.88
N VAL A 211 3.97 -4.55 -26.93
CA VAL A 211 3.39 -5.51 -25.98
C VAL A 211 1.88 -5.34 -25.97
N PRO A 212 1.10 -6.33 -26.45
CA PRO A 212 -0.36 -6.25 -26.46
C PRO A 212 -0.95 -6.51 -25.07
N PHE A 213 -2.11 -5.93 -24.80
CA PHE A 213 -2.95 -6.21 -23.64
C PHE A 213 -4.42 -5.91 -23.93
N ARG A 214 -5.33 -6.41 -23.10
CA ARG A 214 -6.78 -6.19 -23.19
C ARG A 214 -7.29 -5.37 -22.02
N VAL A 215 -8.38 -4.64 -22.24
CA VAL A 215 -9.24 -4.12 -21.17
C VAL A 215 -10.64 -4.70 -21.36
N SER A 216 -11.23 -5.27 -20.31
CA SER A 216 -12.58 -5.85 -20.38
C SER A 216 -13.41 -5.64 -19.10
N ALA A 217 -14.71 -5.91 -19.20
CA ALA A 217 -15.61 -5.96 -18.05
C ALA A 217 -15.57 -7.32 -17.32
N ALA A 218 -15.01 -8.37 -17.94
CA ALA A 218 -15.00 -9.73 -17.38
C ALA A 218 -13.90 -9.94 -16.34
N ALA A 219 -12.83 -9.14 -16.39
CA ALA A 219 -11.70 -9.18 -15.46
C ALA A 219 -12.07 -8.93 -13.98
N ALA A 220 -13.30 -8.46 -13.71
CA ALA A 220 -13.82 -8.27 -12.35
C ALA A 220 -14.43 -9.55 -11.72
N VAL A 221 -14.51 -10.67 -12.45
CA VAL A 221 -15.36 -11.84 -12.07
C VAL A 221 -14.62 -13.18 -12.09
N GLN A 222 -13.33 -13.24 -12.48
CA GLN A 222 -12.61 -14.52 -12.64
C GLN A 222 -11.37 -14.69 -11.74
N THR A 223 -11.60 -15.19 -10.53
CA THR A 223 -10.58 -15.86 -9.70
C THR A 223 -11.12 -17.18 -9.13
N ASP A 224 -11.72 -18.04 -9.96
CA ASP A 224 -12.22 -19.35 -9.50
C ASP A 224 -12.12 -20.49 -10.53
N ARG A 225 -10.87 -20.91 -10.80
CA ARG A 225 -10.51 -22.33 -11.05
C ARG A 225 -9.00 -22.55 -11.06
N ALA A 226 -8.53 -23.52 -10.28
CA ALA A 226 -7.11 -23.86 -10.20
C ALA A 226 -6.64 -24.79 -11.34
N ALA A 227 -5.39 -24.59 -11.82
CA ALA A 227 -4.37 -25.64 -11.98
C ALA A 227 -3.14 -25.22 -12.84
N ALA A 228 -2.24 -24.38 -12.33
CA ALA A 228 -0.81 -24.36 -12.69
C ALA A 228 -0.02 -23.37 -11.82
N ALA A 229 1.23 -23.68 -11.48
CA ALA A 229 2.16 -22.75 -10.82
C ALA A 229 3.62 -23.10 -11.17
N PRO A 230 4.57 -22.15 -11.11
CA PRO A 230 4.46 -20.69 -11.25
C PRO A 230 5.22 -20.18 -12.51
N PRO A 231 5.25 -18.87 -12.76
CA PRO A 231 6.48 -18.13 -12.40
C PRO A 231 6.20 -16.95 -11.47
N ALA A 232 7.26 -16.43 -10.84
CA ALA A 232 7.16 -15.45 -9.77
C ALA A 232 7.05 -13.99 -10.26
N SER A 233 6.72 -13.09 -9.32
CA SER A 233 6.86 -11.62 -9.41
C SER A 233 5.85 -10.86 -10.30
N ALA A 234 4.57 -10.88 -9.94
CA ALA A 234 3.73 -9.69 -10.10
C ALA A 234 4.14 -8.63 -9.03
N ALA A 235 4.23 -7.36 -9.42
CA ALA A 235 4.74 -6.30 -8.55
C ALA A 235 3.63 -5.64 -7.69
N ALA A 236 3.98 -5.26 -6.47
CA ALA A 236 3.09 -4.57 -5.53
C ALA A 236 2.78 -3.12 -5.95
N PRO A 237 1.64 -2.54 -5.50
CA PRO A 237 1.37 -1.10 -5.65
C PRO A 237 2.47 -0.24 -4.99
N PRO A 238 2.66 1.01 -5.44
CA PRO A 238 3.95 1.71 -5.32
C PRO A 238 4.38 2.04 -3.88
N SER A 239 5.53 1.48 -3.47
CA SER A 239 6.20 1.74 -2.20
C SER A 239 6.48 3.24 -1.97
N PRO A 240 6.23 3.78 -0.75
CA PRO A 240 6.64 5.11 -0.34
C PRO A 240 8.17 5.25 -0.26
N GLY A 241 8.74 6.10 -1.11
CA GLY A 241 10.18 6.39 -1.15
C GLY A 241 10.96 5.38 -2.01
N LYS A 242 11.55 5.87 -3.11
CA LYS A 242 12.30 5.03 -4.09
C LYS A 242 13.72 4.73 -3.63
N THR A 243 13.88 4.18 -2.45
CA THR A 243 15.12 3.50 -2.06
C THR A 243 15.14 2.14 -2.78
N PRO A 244 16.22 1.72 -3.46
CA PRO A 244 16.36 0.32 -3.84
C PRO A 244 16.31 -0.51 -2.56
N VAL A 245 15.38 -1.47 -2.48
CA VAL A 245 15.08 -2.22 -1.25
C VAL A 245 16.37 -2.92 -0.79
N ALA A 246 16.93 -2.43 0.32
CA ALA A 246 18.10 -3.05 0.92
C ALA A 246 17.70 -4.48 1.30
N SER A 247 18.46 -5.47 0.82
CA SER A 247 18.18 -6.87 1.17
C SER A 247 18.17 -7.05 2.68
N LEU A 248 17.28 -7.92 3.17
CA LEU A 248 17.28 -8.30 4.58
C LEU A 248 18.70 -8.80 4.97
N PRO A 249 19.20 -8.44 6.15
CA PRO A 249 20.49 -8.94 6.61
C PRO A 249 20.40 -10.45 6.86
N GLN A 250 21.54 -11.13 6.78
CA GLN A 250 21.62 -12.54 7.13
C GLN A 250 21.15 -12.74 8.60
N PRO A 251 20.31 -13.73 8.92
CA PRO A 251 19.90 -14.06 10.28
C PRO A 251 21.05 -14.31 11.29
N GLY A 252 20.71 -14.35 12.58
CA GLY A 252 21.60 -14.73 13.69
C GLY A 252 22.23 -13.55 14.44
N LEU A 253 23.04 -13.81 15.47
CA LEU A 253 23.63 -12.74 16.30
C LEU A 253 24.68 -11.89 15.57
N ALA A 254 25.65 -12.50 14.89
CA ALA A 254 26.80 -11.79 14.33
C ALA A 254 26.38 -10.79 13.22
N GLY A 255 26.83 -9.53 13.33
CA GLY A 255 26.45 -8.45 12.41
C GLY A 255 26.26 -7.09 13.10
N HIS A 256 25.67 -6.13 12.38
CA HIS A 256 25.44 -4.77 12.85
C HIS A 256 24.00 -4.56 13.34
N TRP A 257 23.87 -3.80 14.43
CA TRP A 257 22.62 -3.64 15.15
C TRP A 257 22.38 -2.18 15.53
N ILE A 258 21.14 -1.72 15.36
CA ILE A 258 20.65 -0.44 15.90
C ILE A 258 19.51 -0.70 16.89
N GLY A 259 19.70 -0.24 18.13
CA GLY A 259 18.71 -0.35 19.21
C GLY A 259 17.90 0.91 19.39
N TYR A 260 16.63 0.73 19.71
CA TYR A 260 15.70 1.75 20.16
C TYR A 260 15.34 1.46 21.62
N VAL A 261 15.59 2.43 22.50
CA VAL A 261 15.42 2.31 23.95
C VAL A 261 14.15 3.04 24.36
N GLN A 262 13.21 2.34 25.00
CA GLN A 262 11.99 2.95 25.52
C GLN A 262 12.25 3.52 26.91
N CYS A 263 11.87 4.78 27.14
CA CYS A 263 12.12 5.48 28.42
C CYS A 263 10.84 6.02 29.09
N GLU A 264 10.56 5.56 30.31
CA GLU A 264 9.44 5.97 31.16
C GLU A 264 9.59 7.41 31.69
N ARG A 265 9.22 8.40 30.89
CA ARG A 265 9.28 9.81 31.31
C ARG A 265 8.07 10.28 32.13
N LYS A 266 8.22 10.27 33.47
CA LYS A 266 7.38 11.07 34.37
C LYS A 266 7.74 12.57 34.28
N ASN A 267 7.14 13.33 33.36
CA ASN A 267 7.39 14.78 33.30
C ASN A 267 6.15 15.62 32.88
N ARG A 268 5.69 16.52 33.77
CA ARG A 268 4.36 17.19 33.70
C ARG A 268 4.24 18.37 32.72
N ARG A 269 5.24 18.67 31.88
CA ARG A 269 5.27 19.91 31.06
C ARG A 269 5.78 19.77 29.62
N ALA A 270 5.92 18.55 29.09
CA ALA A 270 6.30 18.34 27.69
C ALA A 270 5.30 17.40 26.99
N GLN A 271 4.44 17.94 26.14
CA GLN A 271 3.65 17.15 25.20
C GLN A 271 4.53 16.81 23.99
N GLY A 272 5.29 15.72 24.09
CA GLY A 272 6.16 15.21 23.03
C GLY A 272 6.96 14.00 23.51
N THR A 273 7.10 12.99 22.65
CA THR A 273 7.86 11.76 22.92
C THR A 273 9.33 12.08 23.16
N GLY A 274 9.76 11.98 24.41
CA GLY A 274 10.93 12.67 24.91
C GLY A 274 12.23 11.87 24.81
N ALA A 275 12.91 11.95 23.68
CA ALA A 275 14.32 11.58 23.54
C ALA A 275 14.64 10.11 23.92
N ASP A 276 13.97 9.17 23.27
CA ASP A 276 14.35 7.75 23.27
C ASP A 276 15.81 7.59 22.85
N ALA A 277 16.59 6.85 23.64
CA ALA A 277 18.01 6.65 23.35
C ALA A 277 18.18 5.65 22.20
N ARG A 278 19.23 5.83 21.39
CA ARG A 278 19.61 4.89 20.34
C ARG A 278 20.88 4.14 20.73
N LEU A 279 20.91 2.84 20.48
CA LEU A 279 22.09 2.00 20.63
C LEU A 279 22.68 1.74 19.24
N VAL A 280 24.01 1.76 19.11
CA VAL A 280 24.70 1.27 17.90
C VAL A 280 25.82 0.35 18.36
N PHE A 281 25.81 -0.89 17.88
CA PHE A 281 26.80 -1.90 18.22
C PHE A 281 27.01 -2.90 17.08
N THR A 282 28.06 -3.71 17.18
CA THR A 282 28.38 -4.77 16.21
C THR A 282 28.81 -6.01 16.98
N LEU A 283 28.10 -7.12 16.77
CA LEU A 283 28.39 -8.40 17.39
C LEU A 283 29.30 -9.21 16.48
N GLY A 284 30.39 -9.75 17.03
CA GLY A 284 31.30 -10.61 16.28
C GLY A 284 30.89 -12.08 16.31
N GLY A 285 30.00 -12.47 17.23
CA GLY A 285 29.70 -13.87 17.53
C GLY A 285 30.64 -14.45 18.58
N ALA A 286 30.44 -15.73 18.91
CA ALA A 286 31.10 -16.38 20.03
C ALA A 286 32.64 -16.31 19.94
N GLY A 287 33.26 -15.67 20.94
CA GLY A 287 34.71 -15.48 21.02
C GLY A 287 35.26 -14.22 20.36
N SER A 288 34.41 -13.24 19.97
CA SER A 288 34.89 -11.96 19.45
C SER A 288 35.74 -11.18 20.49
N PRO A 289 36.79 -10.43 20.08
CA PRO A 289 37.70 -9.75 21.00
C PRO A 289 37.15 -8.45 21.62
N GLY A 290 35.82 -8.31 21.70
CA GLY A 290 35.12 -7.18 22.30
C GLY A 290 34.17 -6.46 21.35
N THR A 291 32.98 -6.15 21.83
CA THR A 291 31.97 -5.34 21.13
C THR A 291 32.06 -3.88 21.59
N ASP A 292 32.21 -2.93 20.69
CA ASP A 292 32.07 -1.51 21.02
C ASP A 292 30.59 -1.08 20.91
N LEU A 293 30.05 -0.55 22.01
CA LEU A 293 28.68 -0.08 22.17
C LEU A 293 28.65 1.44 22.26
N PHE A 294 27.80 2.07 21.45
CA PHE A 294 27.52 3.50 21.51
C PHE A 294 26.08 3.73 21.98
N VAL A 295 25.90 4.57 23.01
CA VAL A 295 24.60 4.97 23.55
C VAL A 295 24.38 6.45 23.27
N LEU A 296 23.47 6.73 22.33
CA LEU A 296 23.19 8.04 21.76
C LEU A 296 21.92 8.59 22.39
N ILE A 297 22.07 9.47 23.38
CA ILE A 297 20.96 10.10 24.11
C ILE A 297 20.70 11.48 23.49
N PRO A 298 19.51 11.76 22.90
CA PRO A 298 19.26 13.05 22.25
C PRO A 298 19.41 14.23 23.22
N GLY A 299 20.22 15.21 22.83
CA GLY A 299 20.51 16.40 23.64
C GLY A 299 21.56 16.21 24.75
N GLN A 300 22.33 15.13 24.74
CA GLN A 300 23.48 14.89 25.63
C GLN A 300 24.74 14.54 24.84
N ASP A 301 25.91 14.55 25.49
CA ASP A 301 27.12 13.93 24.93
C ASP A 301 26.89 12.40 24.87
N GLY A 302 27.02 11.80 23.68
CA GLY A 302 26.88 10.35 23.50
C GLY A 302 27.96 9.54 24.22
N LEU A 303 27.57 8.41 24.79
CA LEU A 303 28.44 7.52 25.55
C LEU A 303 29.01 6.42 24.66
N ALA A 304 30.22 5.95 24.97
CA ALA A 304 30.82 4.80 24.30
C ALA A 304 31.52 3.87 25.29
N LEU A 305 31.21 2.58 25.20
CA LEU A 305 31.69 1.51 26.07
C LEU A 305 32.29 0.38 25.24
N ARG A 306 33.39 -0.19 25.71
CA ARG A 306 33.84 -1.52 25.28
C ARG A 306 33.13 -2.57 26.12
N MET A 307 32.58 -3.58 25.48
CA MET A 307 31.78 -4.65 26.08
C MET A 307 32.44 -6.01 25.85
N SER A 308 32.30 -6.92 26.81
CA SER A 308 32.50 -8.35 26.61
C SER A 308 31.17 -9.00 26.16
N GLU A 309 31.23 -9.77 25.07
CA GLU A 309 30.13 -10.52 24.47
C GLU A 309 30.06 -11.92 25.09
N THR A 310 28.99 -12.24 25.83
CA THR A 310 28.71 -13.61 26.31
C THR A 310 27.45 -14.12 25.64
N ILE A 311 27.53 -15.28 24.98
CA ILE A 311 26.41 -15.91 24.28
C ILE A 311 26.14 -17.26 24.94
N ASP A 312 24.87 -17.54 25.18
CA ASP A 312 24.36 -18.84 25.64
C ASP A 312 24.64 -19.95 24.58
N PRO A 313 25.02 -21.18 24.98
CA PRO A 313 25.20 -22.31 24.06
C PRO A 313 24.08 -22.54 23.03
N SER A 314 22.85 -22.10 23.28
CA SER A 314 21.72 -22.17 22.32
C SER A 314 21.82 -21.14 21.18
N GLY A 315 22.60 -20.06 21.35
CA GLY A 315 22.62 -18.89 20.47
C GLY A 315 21.42 -17.94 20.62
N ALA A 316 20.41 -18.27 21.43
CA ALA A 316 19.18 -17.49 21.58
C ALA A 316 19.30 -16.33 22.57
N THR A 317 20.19 -16.39 23.57
CA THR A 317 20.39 -15.31 24.55
C THR A 317 21.81 -14.74 24.57
N LEU A 318 21.89 -13.44 24.84
CA LEU A 318 23.09 -12.60 24.76
C LEU A 318 23.22 -11.74 26.02
N SER A 319 24.44 -11.62 26.55
CA SER A 319 24.84 -10.53 27.43
C SER A 319 25.95 -9.68 26.83
N LEU A 320 25.83 -8.37 27.05
CA LEU A 320 26.90 -7.41 26.83
C LEU A 320 27.22 -6.77 28.16
N ASP A 321 28.40 -7.09 28.70
CA ASP A 321 28.86 -6.61 30.00
C ASP A 321 30.00 -5.60 29.83
N PRO A 322 29.96 -4.44 30.50
CA PRO A 322 30.88 -3.33 30.25
C PRO A 322 32.28 -3.58 30.82
N GLN A 323 33.29 -3.40 29.98
CA GLN A 323 34.71 -3.60 30.30
C GLN A 323 35.42 -2.26 30.56
N ALA A 324 35.21 -1.25 29.71
CA ALA A 324 35.86 0.05 29.84
C ALA A 324 35.07 1.17 29.13
N TRP A 325 35.18 2.40 29.63
CA TRP A 325 34.72 3.59 28.90
C TRP A 325 35.68 3.92 27.75
N ILE A 326 35.12 4.06 26.55
CA ILE A 326 35.79 4.69 25.40
C ILE A 326 35.55 6.20 25.46
N TYR A 327 34.29 6.60 25.66
CA TYR A 327 33.87 7.97 25.90
C TYR A 327 33.07 8.01 27.22
N PRO A 328 33.70 8.43 28.34
CA PRO A 328 33.04 8.46 29.64
C PRO A 328 32.03 9.62 29.76
N PRO A 329 30.97 9.45 30.57
CA PRO A 329 30.03 10.53 30.91
C PRO A 329 30.71 11.66 31.71
N ARG A 330 30.14 12.87 31.64
CA ARG A 330 30.58 14.02 32.47
C ARG A 330 30.22 13.87 33.96
N ALA A 331 29.29 12.98 34.29
CA ALA A 331 28.84 12.66 35.64
C ALA A 331 29.26 11.23 36.00
N ASN A 332 29.28 10.90 37.29
CA ASN A 332 29.69 9.59 37.78
C ASN A 332 28.59 8.51 37.59
N THR A 333 28.22 8.26 36.33
CA THR A 333 27.19 7.29 35.94
C THR A 333 27.79 5.89 35.84
N ALA A 334 27.10 4.88 36.39
CA ALA A 334 27.52 3.49 36.25
C ALA A 334 27.47 3.02 34.78
N PRO A 335 28.41 2.19 34.31
CA PRO A 335 28.39 1.66 32.95
C PRO A 335 27.11 0.86 32.63
N VAL A 336 26.53 1.09 31.45
CA VAL A 336 25.35 0.36 30.96
C VAL A 336 25.75 -1.08 30.63
N ALA A 337 24.96 -2.06 31.08
CA ALA A 337 25.03 -3.45 30.63
C ALA A 337 23.68 -3.86 30.00
N LEU A 338 23.71 -4.90 29.17
CA LEU A 338 22.55 -5.39 28.43
C LEU A 338 22.35 -6.89 28.61
N ARG A 339 21.09 -7.30 28.58
CA ARG A 339 20.65 -8.70 28.47
C ARG A 339 19.57 -8.76 27.40
N ALA A 340 19.69 -9.67 26.43
CA ALA A 340 18.78 -9.74 25.31
C ALA A 340 18.53 -11.18 24.83
N THR A 341 17.39 -11.36 24.18
CA THR A 341 16.96 -12.59 23.50
C THR A 341 16.79 -12.28 22.01
N LEU A 342 17.25 -13.19 21.16
CA LEU A 342 17.10 -13.13 19.71
C LEU A 342 15.73 -13.70 19.30
N ASP A 343 15.07 -13.05 18.35
CA ASP A 343 13.81 -13.54 17.79
C ASP A 343 14.01 -14.78 16.87
N PRO A 344 12.96 -15.57 16.59
CA PRO A 344 13.07 -16.76 15.75
C PRO A 344 13.59 -16.51 14.33
N ASN A 345 13.43 -15.29 13.78
CA ASN A 345 13.95 -14.94 12.46
C ASN A 345 15.44 -14.55 12.48
N GLY A 346 16.01 -14.31 13.67
CA GLY A 346 17.40 -13.89 13.83
C GLY A 346 17.68 -12.46 13.37
N LEU A 347 16.68 -11.57 13.44
CA LEU A 347 16.70 -10.20 12.92
C LEU A 347 16.44 -9.13 14.00
N ILE A 348 15.86 -9.52 15.14
CA ILE A 348 15.44 -8.63 16.22
C ILE A 348 15.99 -9.15 17.55
N LEU A 349 16.61 -8.26 18.34
CA LEU A 349 16.99 -8.50 19.72
C LEU A 349 16.05 -7.71 20.64
N THR A 350 15.33 -8.38 21.53
CA THR A 350 14.56 -7.74 22.61
C THR A 350 15.26 -7.93 23.94
N GLY A 351 15.31 -6.91 24.78
CA GLY A 351 16.14 -6.99 25.98
C GLY A 351 15.94 -5.89 27.01
N SER A 352 16.68 -6.01 28.11
CA SER A 352 16.72 -5.08 29.23
C SER A 352 18.07 -4.37 29.36
N LEU A 353 18.02 -3.19 29.97
CA LEU A 353 19.16 -2.31 30.22
C LEU A 353 19.37 -2.15 31.73
N SER A 354 20.61 -2.28 32.18
CA SER A 354 21.01 -1.86 33.52
C SER A 354 21.63 -0.45 33.48
N ASN A 355 21.61 0.23 34.62
CA ASN A 355 22.33 1.49 34.85
C ASN A 355 21.94 2.68 33.95
N LEU A 356 20.84 2.60 33.19
CA LEU A 356 20.25 3.70 32.42
C LEU A 356 18.91 4.14 33.05
N PRO A 357 18.89 5.17 33.92
CA PRO A 357 17.72 5.48 34.75
C PRO A 357 16.46 5.83 33.94
N GLY A 358 15.36 5.14 34.23
CA GLY A 358 14.07 5.34 33.57
C GLY A 358 13.96 4.71 32.18
N CYS A 359 14.94 3.92 31.73
CA CYS A 359 14.95 3.29 30.41
C CYS A 359 15.18 1.77 30.53
N PRO A 360 14.16 0.99 30.92
CA PRO A 360 14.34 -0.40 31.37
C PRO A 360 14.57 -1.40 30.23
N SER A 361 14.09 -1.10 29.01
CA SER A 361 14.02 -2.04 27.89
C SER A 361 14.49 -1.44 26.57
N PHE A 362 14.89 -2.31 25.65
CA PHE A 362 15.22 -1.95 24.28
C PHE A 362 14.79 -3.03 23.29
N THR A 363 14.61 -2.61 22.04
CA THR A 363 14.52 -3.52 20.89
C THR A 363 15.53 -3.07 19.84
N ALA A 364 16.38 -3.98 19.37
CA ALA A 364 17.38 -3.71 18.34
C ALA A 364 17.12 -4.52 17.08
N TYR A 365 17.34 -3.87 15.94
CA TYR A 365 17.10 -4.41 14.60
C TYR A 365 18.43 -4.63 13.90
N LYS A 366 18.59 -5.82 13.34
CA LYS A 366 19.76 -6.17 12.53
C LYS A 366 19.70 -5.40 11.21
N HIS A 367 20.87 -5.01 10.70
CA HIS A 367 20.96 -4.37 9.40
C HIS A 367 22.28 -4.65 8.68
N ASN A 368 22.28 -4.50 7.37
CA ASN A 368 23.48 -4.50 6.56
C ASN A 368 24.17 -3.13 6.65
N ARG A 369 25.51 -3.10 6.62
CA ARG A 369 26.30 -1.87 6.39
C ARG A 369 26.68 -1.77 4.93
N ASP A 370 26.66 -0.55 4.38
CA ASP A 370 27.26 -0.29 3.07
C ASP A 370 28.80 -0.32 3.18
N ASN A 371 29.39 -1.46 2.83
CA ASN A 371 30.83 -1.70 2.89
C ASN A 371 31.52 -1.59 1.51
N ARG A 372 30.85 -0.97 0.52
CA ARG A 372 31.36 -0.88 -0.85
C ARG A 372 32.71 -0.15 -0.91
N PRO A 373 33.68 -0.65 -1.71
CA PRO A 373 35.00 -0.03 -1.83
C PRO A 373 34.89 1.38 -2.44
N ARG A 374 35.89 2.21 -2.22
CA ARG A 374 35.95 3.57 -2.79
C ARG A 374 36.12 3.49 -4.30
N ALA A 375 35.14 3.94 -5.08
CA ALA A 375 35.17 3.85 -6.55
C ALA A 375 34.27 4.89 -7.24
N GLY A 376 34.79 5.51 -8.30
CA GLY A 376 34.02 6.42 -9.15
C GLY A 376 33.55 7.70 -8.44
N GLY A 377 32.44 8.27 -8.95
CA GLY A 377 31.84 9.49 -8.42
C GLY A 377 32.73 10.74 -8.49
N VAL A 378 32.24 11.82 -7.88
CA VAL A 378 32.90 13.13 -7.79
C VAL A 378 34.24 13.04 -7.07
N LEU A 379 34.38 12.21 -6.03
CA LEU A 379 35.64 12.11 -5.29
C LEU A 379 36.77 11.55 -6.15
N ALA A 380 36.53 10.45 -6.89
CA ALA A 380 37.53 9.93 -7.82
C ALA A 380 37.77 10.87 -9.02
N LEU A 381 36.71 11.50 -9.54
CA LEU A 381 36.82 12.49 -10.61
C LEU A 381 37.74 13.67 -10.23
N VAL A 382 37.58 14.23 -9.03
CA VAL A 382 38.42 15.34 -8.55
C VAL A 382 39.82 14.85 -8.17
N ALA A 383 39.98 13.64 -7.65
CA ALA A 383 41.29 13.05 -7.41
C ALA A 383 42.09 12.80 -8.72
N GLN A 384 41.41 12.40 -9.80
CA GLN A 384 42.02 12.09 -11.09
C GLN A 384 42.30 13.35 -11.96
N TYR A 385 41.37 14.32 -11.98
CA TYR A 385 41.42 15.45 -12.91
C TYR A 385 41.58 16.83 -12.22
N GLY A 386 41.60 16.88 -10.89
CA GLY A 386 41.73 18.12 -10.14
C GLY A 386 40.68 19.15 -10.53
N ASN A 387 41.12 20.35 -10.91
CA ASN A 387 40.21 21.42 -11.33
C ASN A 387 39.46 21.08 -12.63
N ALA A 388 40.02 20.28 -13.53
CA ALA A 388 39.40 19.92 -14.82
C ALA A 388 38.18 18.98 -14.68
N ALA A 389 37.96 18.41 -13.48
CA ALA A 389 36.69 17.79 -13.11
C ALA A 389 35.50 18.77 -13.18
N THR A 390 35.76 20.08 -12.99
CA THR A 390 34.76 21.14 -12.96
C THR A 390 34.42 21.58 -14.38
N ASN A 391 33.25 21.16 -14.88
CA ASN A 391 32.68 21.61 -16.15
C ASN A 391 31.14 21.63 -16.05
N THR A 392 30.48 22.27 -17.01
CA THR A 392 29.03 22.50 -16.99
C THR A 392 28.21 21.21 -16.84
N GLU A 393 28.61 20.10 -17.46
CA GLU A 393 27.90 18.83 -17.36
C GLU A 393 28.03 18.20 -15.98
N ASN A 394 29.28 17.98 -15.51
CA ASN A 394 29.54 17.41 -14.19
C ASN A 394 28.91 18.24 -13.08
N CYS A 395 28.98 19.57 -13.19
CA CYS A 395 28.39 20.47 -12.21
C CYS A 395 26.86 20.54 -12.29
N THR A 396 26.25 20.45 -13.47
CA THR A 396 24.79 20.33 -13.59
C THR A 396 24.29 19.02 -12.96
N ASN A 397 24.99 17.90 -13.20
CA ASN A 397 24.64 16.60 -12.64
C ASN A 397 24.83 16.57 -11.11
N PHE A 398 25.91 17.16 -10.60
CA PHE A 398 26.17 17.25 -9.16
C PHE A 398 25.17 18.16 -8.43
N LEU A 399 24.87 19.35 -8.97
CA LEU A 399 23.84 20.23 -8.38
C LEU A 399 22.47 19.57 -8.40
N ARG A 400 22.10 18.88 -9.50
CA ARG A 400 20.85 18.10 -9.58
C ARG A 400 20.77 16.96 -8.57
N PHE A 401 21.88 16.31 -8.25
CA PHE A 401 21.94 15.36 -7.14
C PHE A 401 21.65 16.09 -5.82
N THR A 402 22.36 17.17 -5.51
CA THR A 402 22.15 17.86 -4.23
C THR A 402 20.75 18.44 -4.08
N SER A 403 20.11 18.86 -5.18
CA SER A 403 18.74 19.39 -5.22
C SER A 403 17.68 18.31 -5.47
N HIS A 404 18.02 17.03 -5.42
CA HIS A 404 17.03 15.94 -5.53
C HIS A 404 16.16 15.91 -4.26
N ASP A 405 14.90 15.52 -4.42
CA ASP A 405 13.82 15.98 -3.54
C ASP A 405 13.97 15.68 -2.04
N ALA A 406 13.57 16.67 -1.23
CA ALA A 406 13.24 16.59 0.19
C ALA A 406 14.35 16.29 1.22
N VAL A 407 14.06 16.77 2.44
CA VAL A 407 14.73 16.40 3.68
C VAL A 407 13.72 15.60 4.50
N ALA A 408 14.02 14.35 4.79
CA ALA A 408 13.24 13.48 5.65
C ALA A 408 13.52 13.84 7.12
N GLN A 409 12.52 14.40 7.82
CA GLN A 409 12.64 14.65 9.25
C GLN A 409 12.38 13.35 10.03
N SER A 410 13.39 12.90 10.76
CA SER A 410 13.39 11.62 11.48
C SER A 410 13.87 11.83 12.92
N SER A 411 12.96 11.70 13.89
CA SER A 411 13.19 11.93 15.32
C SER A 411 13.93 13.26 15.63
N GLY A 412 13.60 14.34 14.91
CA GLY A 412 14.23 15.66 15.07
C GLY A 412 15.56 15.86 14.34
N VAL A 413 15.99 14.91 13.49
CA VAL A 413 17.15 15.06 12.59
C VAL A 413 16.67 15.29 11.16
N ASP A 414 17.22 16.30 10.51
CA ASP A 414 17.07 16.59 9.09
C ASP A 414 17.97 15.64 8.27
N ILE A 415 17.39 14.57 7.70
CA ILE A 415 18.11 13.60 6.85
C ILE A 415 17.88 13.95 5.36
N PRO A 416 18.92 14.27 4.57
CA PRO A 416 18.75 14.45 3.12
C PRO A 416 18.42 13.11 2.45
N GLU A 417 17.35 13.04 1.66
CA GLU A 417 16.93 11.80 0.95
C GLU A 417 18.04 11.23 0.07
N VAL A 418 18.89 12.11 -0.47
CA VAL A 418 20.06 11.79 -1.30
C VAL A 418 21.17 11.03 -0.58
N VAL A 419 21.07 10.90 0.75
CA VAL A 419 21.91 10.02 1.58
C VAL A 419 21.13 8.76 1.99
N VAL A 420 19.81 8.85 2.14
CA VAL A 420 18.92 7.70 2.41
C VAL A 420 19.01 6.68 1.28
N ASP A 421 18.87 7.14 0.03
CA ASP A 421 19.30 6.37 -1.14
C ASP A 421 20.83 6.32 -1.20
N GLY A 422 21.37 5.29 -0.53
CA GLY A 422 22.80 4.99 -0.55
C GLY A 422 23.35 4.66 -1.93
N ASP A 423 22.49 4.30 -2.90
CA ASP A 423 22.88 3.94 -4.25
C ASP A 423 23.08 5.19 -5.13
N LEU A 424 22.18 6.16 -5.00
CA LEU A 424 22.35 7.52 -5.53
C LEU A 424 23.55 8.22 -4.88
N PHE A 425 23.67 8.14 -3.54
CA PHE A 425 24.81 8.72 -2.80
C PHE A 425 26.14 8.15 -3.31
N TYR A 426 26.30 6.82 -3.28
CA TYR A 426 27.52 6.15 -3.70
C TYR A 426 27.87 6.44 -5.16
N THR A 427 26.87 6.48 -6.06
CA THR A 427 27.09 6.74 -7.49
C THR A 427 27.58 8.17 -7.75
N MET A 428 27.02 9.18 -7.08
CA MET A 428 27.45 10.57 -7.27
C MET A 428 28.74 10.88 -6.51
N VAL A 429 28.91 10.35 -5.31
CA VAL A 429 30.01 10.73 -4.41
C VAL A 429 31.25 9.84 -4.62
N GLY A 430 31.07 8.52 -4.77
CA GLY A 430 32.14 7.53 -4.95
C GLY A 430 32.56 6.78 -3.69
N VAL A 431 31.93 7.07 -2.54
CA VAL A 431 32.10 6.35 -1.27
C VAL A 431 30.73 6.22 -0.56
N PRO A 432 30.51 5.17 0.25
CA PRO A 432 29.32 5.06 1.07
C PRO A 432 29.37 6.02 2.27
N TYR A 433 28.21 6.37 2.84
CA TYR A 433 28.15 7.22 4.05
C TYR A 433 28.91 6.57 5.22
N GLU A 434 28.78 5.26 5.37
CA GLU A 434 29.50 4.44 6.34
C GLU A 434 31.03 4.46 6.21
N GLY A 435 31.55 4.86 5.04
CA GLY A 435 32.97 5.00 4.73
C GLY A 435 33.45 6.46 4.62
N TRP A 436 32.60 7.44 4.96
CA TRP A 436 32.84 8.89 4.78
C TRP A 436 33.85 9.47 5.77
N GLN A 437 34.92 10.06 5.25
CA GLN A 437 36.06 10.56 6.01
C GLN A 437 36.24 12.08 5.86
N ARG A 438 37.13 12.64 6.69
CA ARG A 438 37.44 14.09 6.76
C ARG A 438 37.92 14.66 5.43
N ASP A 439 38.68 13.89 4.67
CA ASP A 439 39.25 14.34 3.41
C ASP A 439 38.21 14.32 2.28
N ASP A 440 37.27 13.36 2.30
CA ASP A 440 36.14 13.31 1.36
C ASP A 440 35.28 14.57 1.45
N ARG A 441 34.93 14.97 2.68
CA ARG A 441 34.22 16.23 2.94
C ARG A 441 34.99 17.42 2.37
N SER A 442 36.31 17.45 2.58
CA SER A 442 37.19 18.53 2.13
C SER A 442 37.30 18.61 0.59
N VAL A 443 37.14 17.49 -0.12
CA VAL A 443 37.05 17.43 -1.59
C VAL A 443 35.64 17.81 -2.06
N PHE A 444 34.59 17.32 -1.40
CA PHE A 444 33.18 17.61 -1.73
C PHE A 444 32.83 19.10 -1.60
N GLU A 445 33.18 19.74 -0.47
CA GLU A 445 32.95 21.17 -0.24
C GLU A 445 33.74 22.05 -1.23
N ARG A 446 34.93 21.58 -1.66
CA ARG A 446 35.72 22.22 -2.72
C ARG A 446 35.05 22.10 -4.08
N PHE A 447 34.61 20.90 -4.46
CA PHE A 447 33.94 20.66 -5.75
C PHE A 447 32.64 21.45 -5.86
N TRP A 448 31.82 21.45 -4.80
CA TRP A 448 30.66 22.33 -4.66
C TRP A 448 31.02 23.79 -4.95
N SER A 449 32.04 24.31 -4.26
CA SER A 449 32.49 25.70 -4.40
C SER A 449 33.02 26.03 -5.80
N MET A 450 33.56 25.04 -6.52
CA MET A 450 33.96 25.19 -7.92
C MET A 450 32.74 25.16 -8.85
N CYS A 451 31.80 24.24 -8.66
CA CYS A 451 30.61 24.10 -9.50
C CYS A 451 29.62 25.26 -9.38
N VAL A 452 29.44 25.85 -8.19
CA VAL A 452 28.66 27.09 -8.03
C VAL A 452 29.28 28.24 -8.83
N ARG A 453 30.62 28.31 -8.91
CA ARG A 453 31.31 29.30 -9.75
C ARG A 453 31.24 28.99 -11.24
N GLU A 454 31.22 27.71 -11.62
CA GLU A 454 31.15 27.30 -13.03
C GLU A 454 29.77 27.60 -13.64
N ILE A 455 28.72 27.11 -12.98
CA ILE A 455 27.32 27.33 -13.36
C ILE A 455 26.95 28.82 -13.22
N GLY A 456 27.53 29.53 -12.25
CA GLY A 456 27.36 30.99 -12.08
C GLY A 456 27.89 31.87 -13.22
N LYS A 457 28.65 31.31 -14.18
CA LYS A 457 29.08 32.03 -15.41
C LYS A 457 27.95 32.16 -16.43
N ASP A 458 27.08 31.15 -16.52
CA ASP A 458 26.05 31.04 -17.55
C ASP A 458 24.67 31.41 -16.98
N ARG A 459 24.26 32.66 -17.20
CA ARG A 459 23.08 33.28 -16.59
C ARG A 459 21.76 32.92 -17.28
N THR A 460 21.61 31.67 -17.71
CA THR A 460 20.30 31.13 -18.12
C THR A 460 19.40 30.93 -16.89
N GLY A 461 18.10 31.23 -17.02
CA GLY A 461 17.14 31.14 -15.90
C GLY A 461 17.06 29.74 -15.27
N ILE A 462 17.26 28.69 -16.06
CA ILE A 462 17.29 27.30 -15.61
C ILE A 462 18.48 27.04 -14.65
N GLN A 463 19.66 27.59 -14.94
CA GLN A 463 20.85 27.44 -14.09
C GLN A 463 20.72 28.26 -12.79
N ALA A 464 20.11 29.45 -12.86
CA ALA A 464 19.78 30.23 -11.67
C ALA A 464 18.79 29.50 -10.72
N GLN A 465 17.75 28.86 -11.27
CA GLN A 465 16.79 28.09 -10.48
C GLN A 465 17.42 26.84 -9.85
N LEU A 466 18.27 26.12 -10.59
CA LEU A 466 19.02 24.97 -10.08
C LEU A 466 19.95 25.36 -8.91
N LEU A 467 20.67 26.48 -9.03
CA LEU A 467 21.52 27.01 -7.95
C LEU A 467 20.71 27.35 -6.69
N LEU A 468 19.52 27.93 -6.82
CA LEU A 468 18.65 28.25 -5.68
C LEU A 468 18.15 26.98 -4.97
N GLN A 469 17.67 25.98 -5.71
CA GLN A 469 17.20 24.71 -5.14
C GLN A 469 18.35 23.95 -4.46
N ALA A 470 19.52 23.88 -5.11
CA ALA A 470 20.69 23.21 -4.57
C ALA A 470 21.22 23.93 -3.30
N ALA A 471 21.18 25.26 -3.24
CA ALA A 471 21.64 26.01 -2.05
C ALA A 471 20.73 25.84 -0.82
N GLN A 472 19.44 25.53 -1.00
CA GLN A 472 18.52 25.22 0.09
C GLN A 472 18.86 23.87 0.74
N THR A 473 19.04 22.83 -0.07
CA THR A 473 19.37 21.46 0.34
C THR A 473 20.82 21.27 0.79
N GLN A 474 21.77 22.05 0.21
CA GLN A 474 23.19 22.07 0.60
C GLN A 474 23.39 22.15 2.11
N ARG A 475 22.61 23.00 2.82
CA ARG A 475 22.77 23.21 4.26
C ARG A 475 22.46 21.97 5.07
N ALA A 476 21.38 21.26 4.75
CA ALA A 476 21.05 19.98 5.37
C ALA A 476 22.16 18.96 5.05
N LEU A 477 22.59 18.85 3.79
CA LEU A 477 23.60 17.89 3.37
C LEU A 477 24.98 18.12 4.04
N GLN A 478 25.46 19.36 4.13
CA GLN A 478 26.72 19.68 4.82
C GLN A 478 26.65 19.55 6.35
N THR A 479 25.45 19.68 6.93
CA THR A 479 25.20 19.42 8.36
C THR A 479 25.14 17.92 8.63
N PHE A 480 24.62 17.13 7.68
CA PHE A 480 24.50 15.68 7.80
C PHE A 480 25.82 14.92 7.57
N LEU A 481 26.63 15.39 6.61
CA LEU A 481 27.93 14.83 6.23
C LEU A 481 29.07 15.20 7.20
N ILE A 482 28.84 15.00 8.50
CA ILE A 482 29.87 14.99 9.54
C ILE A 482 30.84 13.83 9.25
N TYR A 483 32.14 14.05 9.42
CA TYR A 483 33.19 13.11 9.04
C TYR A 483 33.56 12.14 10.16
N THR A 484 33.99 10.92 9.78
CA THR A 484 34.69 10.02 10.69
C THR A 484 36.16 10.43 10.87
N GLN A 485 36.70 10.14 12.06
CA GLN A 485 38.12 9.83 12.28
C GLN A 485 38.19 8.64 13.26
N PRO A 486 39.16 7.72 13.12
CA PRO A 486 39.27 6.56 14.00
C PRO A 486 39.65 6.97 15.43
N ALA A 487 39.04 6.30 16.42
CA ALA A 487 39.18 6.64 17.85
C ALA A 487 40.60 6.45 18.43
N SER A 488 41.56 5.96 17.65
CA SER A 488 42.98 5.88 18.01
C SER A 488 43.69 7.24 18.08
N ALA A 489 43.02 8.34 17.74
CA ALA A 489 43.58 9.68 17.83
C ALA A 489 42.60 10.74 18.39
N ALA A 490 43.18 11.61 19.22
CA ALA A 490 42.77 12.97 19.56
C ALA A 490 41.82 13.22 20.77
N GLN A 491 42.04 14.39 21.38
CA GLN A 491 41.39 14.88 22.59
C GLN A 491 40.25 15.86 22.25
N GLY A 492 39.06 15.64 22.82
CA GLY A 492 38.00 16.65 22.95
C GLY A 492 37.24 17.02 21.66
N ARG A 493 37.91 17.56 20.64
CA ARG A 493 37.22 18.04 19.42
C ARG A 493 36.74 16.88 18.54
N ASP A 494 37.63 15.94 18.23
CA ASP A 494 37.32 14.86 17.28
C ASP A 494 36.39 13.80 17.88
N GLN A 495 36.36 13.65 19.22
CA GLN A 495 35.32 12.92 19.96
C GLN A 495 33.91 13.45 19.66
N ARG A 496 33.70 14.77 19.65
CA ARG A 496 32.39 15.37 19.32
C ARG A 496 32.02 15.14 17.86
N SER A 497 32.98 15.21 16.94
CA SER A 497 32.77 14.88 15.52
C SER A 497 32.34 13.43 15.35
N HIS A 498 32.98 12.49 16.03
CA HIS A 498 32.62 11.06 15.96
C HIS A 498 31.23 10.78 16.56
N ILE A 499 30.90 11.36 17.73
CA ILE A 499 29.55 11.27 18.31
C ILE A 499 28.48 11.86 17.37
N GLY A 500 28.77 13.00 16.72
CA GLY A 500 27.89 13.61 15.72
C GLY A 500 27.67 12.73 14.48
N PHE A 501 28.75 12.13 13.95
CA PHE A 501 28.65 11.13 12.89
C PHE A 501 27.79 9.94 13.30
N LEU A 502 27.99 9.39 14.51
CA LEU A 502 27.21 8.25 15.00
C LEU A 502 25.73 8.60 15.21
N GLY A 503 25.42 9.81 15.66
CA GLY A 503 24.04 10.32 15.74
C GLY A 503 23.35 10.36 14.37
N ASN A 504 24.02 10.93 13.36
CA ASN A 504 23.51 11.01 12.00
C ASN A 504 23.44 9.62 11.34
N TYR A 505 24.45 8.77 11.54
CA TYR A 505 24.47 7.37 11.09
C TYR A 505 23.30 6.57 11.68
N ALA A 506 23.00 6.73 12.98
CA ALA A 506 21.86 6.09 13.61
C ALA A 506 20.51 6.63 13.06
N ALA A 507 20.43 7.91 12.70
CA ALA A 507 19.26 8.48 12.07
C ALA A 507 19.04 7.92 10.65
N LEU A 508 20.09 7.91 9.83
CA LEU A 508 20.11 7.35 8.47
C LEU A 508 19.75 5.87 8.45
N THR A 509 20.46 5.08 9.27
CA THR A 509 20.30 3.63 9.38
C THR A 509 18.91 3.29 9.90
N GLY A 510 18.44 4.03 10.91
CA GLY A 510 17.08 3.92 11.42
C GLY A 510 16.04 4.12 10.31
N LEU A 511 16.08 5.26 9.61
CA LEU A 511 15.13 5.55 8.51
C LEU A 511 15.15 4.49 7.40
N ARG A 512 16.35 4.04 6.96
CA ARG A 512 16.49 2.95 5.97
C ARG A 512 15.80 1.66 6.44
N ILE A 513 15.98 1.30 7.71
CA ILE A 513 15.35 0.12 8.32
C ILE A 513 13.84 0.31 8.45
N SER A 514 13.36 1.46 8.92
CA SER A 514 11.92 1.70 9.08
C SER A 514 11.18 1.58 7.75
N ARG A 515 11.75 2.11 6.66
CA ARG A 515 11.21 1.95 5.30
C ARG A 515 11.25 0.49 4.85
N LEU A 516 12.38 -0.20 5.03
CA LEU A 516 12.53 -1.62 4.65
C LEU A 516 11.51 -2.52 5.35
N TYR A 517 11.36 -2.40 6.66
CA TYR A 517 10.43 -3.23 7.43
C TYR A 517 8.98 -2.84 7.13
N ALA A 518 8.64 -1.54 7.00
CA ALA A 518 7.27 -1.14 6.65
C ALA A 518 6.86 -1.61 5.24
N ASP A 519 7.79 -1.60 4.28
CA ASP A 519 7.61 -2.12 2.92
C ASP A 519 7.56 -3.67 2.87
N LEU A 520 8.18 -4.35 3.84
CA LEU A 520 8.02 -5.80 4.04
C LEU A 520 6.64 -6.12 4.66
N GLU A 521 6.22 -5.40 5.69
CA GLU A 521 4.89 -5.53 6.32
C GLU A 521 3.76 -5.34 5.30
N THR A 522 3.80 -4.27 4.48
CA THR A 522 2.78 -4.05 3.44
C THR A 522 2.77 -5.14 2.38
N ARG A 523 3.93 -5.62 1.92
CA ARG A 523 3.99 -6.70 0.93
C ARG A 523 3.57 -8.05 1.49
N THR A 524 3.82 -8.30 2.78
CA THR A 524 3.34 -9.49 3.47
C THR A 524 1.83 -9.44 3.60
N ALA A 525 1.25 -8.31 4.04
CA ALA A 525 -0.19 -8.09 4.09
C ALA A 525 -0.89 -8.25 2.72
N GLN A 526 -0.26 -7.75 1.64
CA GLN A 526 -0.75 -7.92 0.26
C GLN A 526 -0.76 -9.38 -0.19
N ALA A 527 0.18 -10.20 0.29
CA ALA A 527 0.24 -11.62 0.01
C ALA A 527 -0.67 -12.48 0.92
N MET A 528 -1.33 -11.90 1.94
CA MET A 528 -2.20 -12.65 2.84
C MET A 528 -3.53 -13.06 2.19
N GLU A 529 -3.91 -14.31 2.43
CA GLU A 529 -5.26 -14.83 2.25
C GLU A 529 -6.23 -14.25 3.28
N ALA A 530 -7.52 -14.24 2.94
CA ALA A 530 -8.60 -13.71 3.79
C ALA A 530 -8.89 -14.66 4.97
N THR A 531 -8.17 -14.47 6.09
CA THR A 531 -8.40 -15.19 7.36
C THR A 531 -8.47 -14.22 8.53
N ARG A 532 -9.22 -14.57 9.57
CA ARG A 532 -9.37 -13.73 10.78
C ARG A 532 -8.02 -13.47 11.47
N SER A 533 -7.10 -14.46 11.44
CA SER A 533 -5.75 -14.31 11.99
C SER A 533 -4.87 -13.36 11.16
N ASN A 534 -4.95 -13.43 9.83
CA ASN A 534 -4.22 -12.50 8.95
C ASN A 534 -4.73 -11.07 9.12
N LEU A 535 -6.06 -10.89 9.20
CA LEU A 535 -6.69 -9.59 9.40
C LEU A 535 -6.33 -8.97 10.77
N ALA A 536 -6.26 -9.78 11.83
CA ALA A 536 -5.71 -9.34 13.13
C ALA A 536 -4.23 -8.94 13.03
N SER A 537 -3.41 -9.66 12.25
CA SER A 537 -2.02 -9.29 12.01
C SER A 537 -1.89 -7.96 11.27
N VAL A 538 -2.70 -7.70 10.24
CA VAL A 538 -2.72 -6.40 9.52
C VAL A 538 -3.15 -5.25 10.44
N LEU A 539 -4.12 -5.47 11.33
CA LEU A 539 -4.51 -4.49 12.35
C LEU A 539 -3.36 -4.17 13.32
N ASN A 540 -2.64 -5.18 13.79
CA ASN A 540 -1.43 -4.99 14.59
C ASN A 540 -0.36 -4.19 13.84
N SER A 541 -0.10 -4.49 12.57
CA SER A 541 0.87 -3.72 11.76
C SER A 541 0.43 -2.26 11.53
N ILE A 542 -0.88 -1.99 11.42
CA ILE A 542 -1.43 -0.61 11.39
C ILE A 542 -1.13 0.13 12.71
N GLU A 543 -1.34 -0.53 13.86
CA GLU A 543 -1.08 0.07 15.17
C GLU A 543 0.42 0.29 15.42
N VAL A 544 1.26 -0.71 15.12
CA VAL A 544 2.71 -0.68 15.36
C VAL A 544 3.40 0.37 14.49
N ILE A 545 3.04 0.48 13.20
CA ILE A 545 3.58 1.52 12.31
C ILE A 545 2.96 2.89 12.63
N GLY A 546 1.63 2.97 12.76
CA GLY A 546 0.91 4.22 13.03
C GLY A 546 1.28 4.84 14.38
N GLY A 547 1.44 4.01 15.40
CA GLY A 547 1.90 4.36 16.74
C GLY A 547 3.41 4.59 16.86
N ARG A 548 4.16 4.56 15.74
CA ARG A 548 5.61 4.82 15.69
C ARG A 548 6.44 3.89 16.59
N GLN A 549 5.99 2.65 16.81
CA GLN A 549 6.66 1.71 17.70
C GLN A 549 7.91 1.08 17.06
N GLY A 550 8.81 0.51 17.87
CA GLY A 550 10.00 -0.20 17.37
C GLY A 550 10.87 0.65 16.43
N PRO A 551 11.11 0.23 15.18
CA PRO A 551 11.93 1.00 14.25
C PRO A 551 11.15 2.15 13.62
N TYR A 552 9.82 2.11 13.64
CA TYR A 552 8.93 3.05 12.93
C TYR A 552 8.92 4.46 13.54
N ILE A 553 9.52 4.64 14.72
CA ILE A 553 9.83 5.95 15.29
C ILE A 553 10.71 6.82 14.37
N ALA A 554 11.51 6.21 13.51
CA ALA A 554 12.35 6.91 12.55
C ALA A 554 11.67 7.21 11.19
N LEU A 555 10.41 6.80 10.95
CA LEU A 555 9.65 7.25 9.77
C LEU A 555 9.29 8.74 9.84
N PRO A 556 9.39 9.51 8.75
CA PRO A 556 8.65 10.75 8.57
C PRO A 556 7.13 10.49 8.58
N ASP A 557 6.33 11.46 9.01
CA ASP A 557 4.86 11.33 9.04
C ASP A 557 4.29 10.97 7.66
N ARG A 558 4.79 11.61 6.59
CA ARG A 558 4.43 11.30 5.20
C ARG A 558 4.56 9.82 4.85
N ASP A 559 5.67 9.20 5.25
CA ASP A 559 5.97 7.81 4.89
C ASP A 559 5.09 6.87 5.72
N ARG A 560 5.02 7.10 7.04
CA ARG A 560 4.13 6.39 7.97
C ARG A 560 2.69 6.40 7.46
N ASP A 561 2.17 7.57 7.11
CA ASP A 561 0.78 7.74 6.69
C ASP A 561 0.51 7.05 5.34
N SER A 562 1.52 6.97 4.47
CA SER A 562 1.45 6.22 3.22
C SER A 562 1.46 4.71 3.43
N PHE A 563 2.33 4.17 4.30
CA PHE A 563 2.33 2.74 4.66
C PHE A 563 1.03 2.35 5.41
N VAL A 564 0.55 3.18 6.32
CA VAL A 564 -0.72 2.99 7.04
C VAL A 564 -1.93 3.06 6.09
N ALA A 565 -1.89 3.88 5.04
CA ALA A 565 -2.91 3.88 4.00
C ALA A 565 -2.94 2.56 3.21
N LEU A 566 -1.78 2.03 2.82
CA LEU A 566 -1.66 0.72 2.16
C LEU A 566 -2.17 -0.42 3.06
N LEU A 567 -1.78 -0.47 4.34
CA LEU A 567 -2.30 -1.49 5.26
C LEU A 567 -3.81 -1.36 5.52
N ARG A 568 -4.37 -0.14 5.50
CA ARG A 568 -5.84 0.08 5.58
C ARG A 568 -6.57 -0.40 4.33
N GLN A 569 -5.94 -0.31 3.15
CA GLN A 569 -6.46 -0.91 1.92
C GLN A 569 -6.46 -2.44 2.02
N GLU A 570 -5.38 -3.04 2.53
CA GLU A 570 -5.33 -4.51 2.76
C GLU A 570 -6.32 -4.98 3.82
N ARG A 571 -6.47 -4.24 4.94
CA ARG A 571 -7.54 -4.49 5.92
C ARG A 571 -8.90 -4.57 5.21
N ALA A 572 -9.23 -3.57 4.39
CA ALA A 572 -10.50 -3.49 3.68
C ALA A 572 -10.69 -4.63 2.67
N ARG A 573 -9.63 -5.04 1.95
CA ARG A 573 -9.67 -6.22 1.06
C ARG A 573 -10.00 -7.48 1.86
N LEU A 574 -9.20 -7.76 2.91
CA LEU A 574 -9.32 -8.97 3.72
C LEU A 574 -10.67 -9.05 4.46
N SER A 575 -11.17 -7.94 5.02
CA SER A 575 -12.50 -7.90 5.66
C SER A 575 -13.64 -8.04 4.65
N GLY A 576 -13.50 -7.49 3.45
CA GLY A 576 -14.48 -7.67 2.36
C GLY A 576 -14.56 -9.12 1.92
N THR A 577 -13.42 -9.76 1.61
CA THR A 577 -13.38 -11.17 1.18
C THR A 577 -13.87 -12.13 2.28
N LEU A 578 -13.60 -11.85 3.56
CA LEU A 578 -14.20 -12.62 4.66
C LEU A 578 -15.72 -12.46 4.70
N ALA A 579 -16.22 -11.22 4.61
CA ALA A 579 -17.66 -10.96 4.61
C ALA A 579 -18.38 -11.62 3.42
N ASP A 580 -17.78 -11.61 2.23
CA ASP A 580 -18.30 -12.30 1.05
C ASP A 580 -18.35 -13.82 1.25
N ALA A 581 -17.35 -14.41 1.93
CA ALA A 581 -17.33 -15.85 2.22
C ALA A 581 -18.38 -16.26 3.26
N GLU A 582 -18.50 -15.52 4.37
CA GLU A 582 -19.53 -15.77 5.40
C GLU A 582 -20.95 -15.58 4.82
N PHE A 583 -21.14 -14.56 3.96
CA PHE A 583 -22.40 -14.33 3.26
C PHE A 583 -22.69 -15.40 2.19
N ALA A 584 -21.68 -15.89 1.46
CA ALA A 584 -21.87 -16.98 0.49
C ALA A 584 -22.16 -18.34 1.16
N ALA A 585 -21.78 -18.51 2.43
CA ALA A 585 -22.15 -19.66 3.25
C ALA A 585 -23.59 -19.56 3.81
N PHE A 586 -24.18 -18.36 3.81
CA PHE A 586 -25.54 -18.12 4.29
C PHE A 586 -26.59 -18.54 3.26
N ASP A 587 -27.23 -19.68 3.52
CA ASP A 587 -28.21 -20.31 2.65
C ASP A 587 -29.63 -20.12 3.22
N ILE A 588 -30.32 -19.08 2.75
CA ILE A 588 -31.67 -18.70 3.20
C ILE A 588 -32.72 -19.81 3.01
N ALA A 589 -32.48 -20.79 2.14
CA ALA A 589 -33.41 -21.88 1.87
C ALA A 589 -33.42 -22.98 2.96
N ARG A 590 -32.53 -22.89 3.97
CA ARG A 590 -32.46 -23.84 5.10
C ARG A 590 -33.45 -23.53 6.22
N TYR A 591 -33.84 -22.27 6.36
CA TYR A 591 -34.74 -21.82 7.41
C TYR A 591 -36.20 -22.15 7.04
N SER A 592 -37.02 -22.39 8.05
CA SER A 592 -38.45 -22.58 7.84
C SER A 592 -39.10 -21.31 7.30
N ARG A 593 -40.08 -21.47 6.40
CA ARG A 593 -40.86 -20.34 5.85
C ARG A 593 -41.99 -19.96 6.83
N ASP A 594 -41.62 -19.61 8.05
CA ASP A 594 -42.48 -19.16 9.15
C ASP A 594 -41.74 -18.12 10.02
N LEU A 595 -42.39 -17.62 11.08
CA LEU A 595 -41.82 -16.56 11.92
C LEU A 595 -40.57 -17.04 12.69
N ASP A 596 -40.56 -18.29 13.19
CA ASP A 596 -39.42 -18.84 13.92
C ASP A 596 -38.17 -18.95 13.02
N GLY A 597 -38.34 -19.42 11.79
CA GLY A 597 -37.25 -19.48 10.80
C GLY A 597 -36.72 -18.10 10.41
N LEU A 598 -37.59 -17.09 10.32
CA LEU A 598 -37.16 -15.69 10.12
C LEU A 598 -36.42 -15.13 11.34
N ILE A 599 -36.84 -15.46 12.57
CA ILE A 599 -36.15 -15.08 13.81
C ILE A 599 -34.75 -15.72 13.87
N GLU A 600 -34.65 -17.02 13.59
CA GLU A 600 -33.36 -17.74 13.56
C GLU A 600 -32.41 -17.12 12.54
N ALA A 601 -32.88 -16.89 11.31
CA ALA A 601 -32.06 -16.34 10.24
C ALA A 601 -31.61 -14.89 10.51
N ARG A 602 -32.46 -14.06 11.15
CA ARG A 602 -32.06 -12.73 11.68
C ARG A 602 -31.04 -12.82 12.82
N GLY A 603 -31.10 -13.88 13.64
CA GLY A 603 -30.08 -14.17 14.64
C GLY A 603 -28.71 -14.47 14.01
N VAL A 604 -28.69 -15.18 12.88
CA VAL A 604 -27.47 -15.46 12.11
C VAL A 604 -26.93 -14.21 11.40
N GLU A 605 -27.79 -13.35 10.84
CA GLU A 605 -27.38 -12.01 10.37
C GLU A 605 -26.68 -11.23 11.49
N ALA A 606 -27.29 -11.14 12.67
CA ALA A 606 -26.73 -10.40 13.80
C ALA A 606 -25.38 -10.98 14.26
N ALA A 607 -25.21 -12.30 14.27
CA ALA A 607 -23.96 -12.96 14.60
C ALA A 607 -22.85 -12.69 13.57
N ILE A 608 -23.15 -12.80 12.27
CA ILE A 608 -22.21 -12.52 11.17
C ILE A 608 -21.81 -11.04 11.19
N VAL A 609 -22.77 -10.13 11.35
CA VAL A 609 -22.51 -8.69 11.43
C VAL A 609 -21.66 -8.33 12.64
N ALA A 610 -21.94 -8.90 13.83
CA ALA A 610 -21.16 -8.62 15.05
C ALA A 610 -19.71 -9.15 14.96
N ASP A 611 -19.49 -10.33 14.37
CA ASP A 611 -18.16 -10.88 14.13
C ASP A 611 -17.35 -10.01 13.15
N ILE A 612 -18.00 -9.53 12.09
CA ILE A 612 -17.37 -8.69 11.06
C ILE A 612 -17.14 -7.25 11.56
N GLU A 613 -18.00 -6.69 12.42
CA GLU A 613 -17.88 -5.33 12.98
C GLU A 613 -16.58 -5.12 13.77
N GLY A 614 -15.99 -6.18 14.34
CA GLY A 614 -14.67 -6.13 14.99
C GLY A 614 -13.51 -5.78 14.04
N PHE A 615 -13.67 -5.99 12.73
CA PHE A 615 -12.56 -5.93 11.77
C PHE A 615 -12.85 -5.13 10.49
N ALA A 616 -14.09 -5.05 10.02
CA ALA A 616 -14.46 -4.34 8.79
C ALA A 616 -14.43 -2.81 8.93
N LEU A 617 -14.68 -2.10 7.82
CA LEU A 617 -14.98 -0.68 7.83
C LEU A 617 -16.51 -0.46 7.94
N PRO A 618 -17.01 0.61 8.59
CA PRO A 618 -18.45 0.83 8.75
C PRO A 618 -19.27 0.82 7.44
N ALA A 619 -18.68 1.27 6.33
CA ALA A 619 -19.30 1.22 5.01
C ALA A 619 -19.46 -0.21 4.45
N GLN A 620 -18.59 -1.14 4.84
CA GLN A 620 -18.72 -2.57 4.49
C GLN A 620 -19.79 -3.23 5.35
N THR A 621 -19.81 -2.95 6.66
CA THR A 621 -20.87 -3.40 7.57
C THR A 621 -22.26 -3.01 7.07
N GLU A 622 -22.42 -1.78 6.59
CA GLU A 622 -23.67 -1.27 6.00
C GLU A 622 -24.04 -1.95 4.67
N ASP A 623 -23.06 -2.28 3.81
CA ASP A 623 -23.30 -3.04 2.58
C ASP A 623 -23.75 -4.49 2.86
N ILE A 624 -23.12 -5.14 3.85
CA ILE A 624 -23.47 -6.48 4.31
C ILE A 624 -24.89 -6.50 4.89
N ARG A 625 -25.22 -5.55 5.78
CA ARG A 625 -26.59 -5.37 6.32
C ARG A 625 -27.62 -5.17 5.20
N ARG A 626 -27.29 -4.41 4.15
CA ARG A 626 -28.18 -4.24 2.98
C ARG A 626 -28.39 -5.54 2.20
N ARG A 627 -27.31 -6.27 1.90
CA ARG A 627 -27.37 -7.57 1.20
C ARG A 627 -28.18 -8.60 1.98
N PHE A 628 -28.10 -8.59 3.31
CA PHE A 628 -28.99 -9.38 4.17
C PHE A 628 -30.45 -8.94 4.02
N VAL A 629 -30.77 -7.65 4.14
CA VAL A 629 -32.13 -7.13 3.94
C VAL A 629 -32.72 -7.52 2.58
N ASP A 630 -31.94 -7.44 1.50
CA ASP A 630 -32.37 -7.85 0.16
C ASP A 630 -32.61 -9.37 0.08
N THR A 631 -31.77 -10.18 0.74
CA THR A 631 -31.91 -11.65 0.80
C THR A 631 -33.12 -12.08 1.64
N PHE A 632 -33.42 -11.35 2.71
CA PHE A 632 -34.57 -11.61 3.57
C PHE A 632 -35.92 -11.21 2.96
N ALA A 633 -35.95 -10.47 1.85
CA ALA A 633 -37.18 -9.94 1.28
C ALA A 633 -38.23 -11.02 0.94
N ASP A 634 -37.84 -12.12 0.29
CA ASP A 634 -38.77 -13.21 -0.07
C ASP A 634 -39.30 -13.96 1.16
N LEU A 635 -38.44 -14.22 2.15
CA LEU A 635 -38.83 -14.87 3.40
C LEU A 635 -39.75 -13.97 4.23
N SER A 636 -39.37 -12.69 4.41
CA SER A 636 -40.14 -11.68 5.13
C SER A 636 -41.53 -11.45 4.50
N ALA A 637 -41.61 -11.35 3.17
CA ALA A 637 -42.88 -11.23 2.46
C ALA A 637 -43.73 -12.51 2.58
N THR A 638 -43.12 -13.70 2.50
CA THR A 638 -43.79 -15.00 2.70
C THR A 638 -44.40 -15.09 4.11
N VAL A 639 -43.59 -14.83 5.14
CA VAL A 639 -43.99 -14.88 6.55
C VAL A 639 -45.06 -13.83 6.82
N THR A 640 -44.95 -12.63 6.26
CA THR A 640 -45.98 -11.59 6.37
C THR A 640 -47.30 -12.02 5.74
N GLY A 641 -47.27 -12.66 4.56
CA GLY A 641 -48.45 -13.23 3.92
C GLY A 641 -49.14 -14.29 4.80
N GLN A 642 -48.37 -15.16 5.45
CA GLN A 642 -48.88 -16.16 6.39
C GLN A 642 -49.44 -15.53 7.67
N LEU A 643 -48.71 -14.61 8.29
CA LEU A 643 -49.15 -13.91 9.49
C LEU A 643 -50.48 -13.17 9.24
N ILE A 644 -50.63 -12.51 8.08
CA ILE A 644 -51.87 -11.87 7.64
C ILE A 644 -53.00 -12.88 7.45
N ALA A 645 -52.71 -14.03 6.83
CA ALA A 645 -53.70 -15.11 6.65
C ALA A 645 -54.10 -15.79 7.96
N ALA A 646 -53.22 -15.78 8.97
CA ALA A 646 -53.46 -16.33 10.31
C ALA A 646 -54.22 -15.36 11.24
N ILE A 647 -54.39 -14.09 10.89
CA ILE A 647 -55.24 -13.15 11.64
C ILE A 647 -56.67 -13.70 11.66
N PRO A 648 -57.23 -14.11 12.82
CA PRO A 648 -58.53 -14.76 12.88
C PRO A 648 -59.63 -13.89 12.26
N ALA A 649 -60.66 -14.55 11.72
CA ALA A 649 -61.83 -13.84 11.20
C ALA A 649 -62.53 -13.06 12.34
N PRO A 650 -63.12 -11.89 12.07
CA PRO A 650 -63.89 -11.16 13.07
C PRO A 650 -65.05 -12.03 13.56
N ALA A 651 -65.19 -12.17 14.88
CA ALA A 651 -66.36 -12.78 15.50
C ALA A 651 -67.36 -11.68 15.90
N PRO A 652 -68.68 -11.88 15.72
CA PRO A 652 -69.69 -10.86 15.93
C PRO A 652 -70.08 -10.72 17.42
N GLN A 653 -69.09 -10.63 18.31
CA GLN A 653 -69.27 -10.54 19.76
C GLN A 653 -68.31 -9.48 20.34
N PRO A 654 -68.76 -8.58 21.24
CA PRO A 654 -67.91 -7.53 21.83
C PRO A 654 -66.63 -8.04 22.51
N GLN A 655 -66.65 -9.21 23.17
CA GLN A 655 -65.45 -9.87 23.73
C GLN A 655 -64.33 -10.03 22.69
N ALA A 656 -64.69 -10.38 21.45
CA ALA A 656 -63.74 -10.62 20.37
C ALA A 656 -63.06 -9.35 19.85
N LEU A 657 -63.55 -8.15 20.23
CA LEU A 657 -62.81 -6.91 20.01
C LEU A 657 -61.62 -6.81 20.99
N ILE A 658 -61.79 -7.28 22.23
CA ILE A 658 -60.74 -7.31 23.27
C ILE A 658 -59.68 -8.35 22.90
N GLU A 659 -60.12 -9.60 22.65
CA GLU A 659 -59.26 -10.72 22.26
C GLU A 659 -58.55 -10.40 20.93
N GLY A 660 -59.29 -9.86 19.95
CA GLY A 660 -58.75 -9.42 18.67
C GLY A 660 -57.66 -8.35 18.83
N ARG A 661 -57.94 -7.25 19.55
CA ARG A 661 -56.93 -6.20 19.80
C ARG A 661 -55.71 -6.76 20.52
N THR A 662 -55.90 -7.54 21.58
CA THR A 662 -54.82 -8.18 22.35
C THR A 662 -53.94 -9.06 21.47
N HIS A 663 -54.54 -9.92 20.64
CA HIS A 663 -53.82 -10.75 19.69
C HIS A 663 -53.11 -9.91 18.61
N THR A 664 -53.72 -8.84 18.07
CA THR A 664 -53.02 -7.96 17.12
C THR A 664 -51.82 -7.25 17.74
N ALA A 665 -51.92 -6.76 18.98
CA ALA A 665 -50.82 -6.10 19.69
C ALA A 665 -49.73 -7.09 20.13
N GLN A 666 -50.06 -8.34 20.42
CA GLN A 666 -49.09 -9.41 20.67
C GLN A 666 -48.36 -9.80 19.38
N ALA A 667 -49.10 -10.01 18.29
CA ALA A 667 -48.56 -10.34 16.98
C ALA A 667 -47.68 -9.22 16.42
N GLU A 668 -48.05 -7.94 16.59
CA GLU A 668 -47.21 -6.81 16.18
C GLU A 668 -45.88 -6.82 16.95
N ARG A 669 -45.93 -6.89 18.29
CA ARG A 669 -44.72 -6.91 19.15
C ARG A 669 -43.79 -8.06 18.82
N HIS A 670 -44.32 -9.23 18.48
CA HIS A 670 -43.51 -10.42 18.19
C HIS A 670 -42.94 -10.43 16.76
N ALA A 671 -43.68 -9.98 15.75
CA ALA A 671 -43.26 -10.09 14.35
C ALA A 671 -42.48 -8.87 13.83
N ILE A 672 -42.91 -7.64 14.15
CA ILE A 672 -42.35 -6.40 13.57
C ILE A 672 -40.82 -6.28 13.68
N PRO A 673 -40.15 -6.66 14.80
CA PRO A 673 -38.69 -6.55 14.91
C PRO A 673 -37.89 -7.34 13.86
N HIS A 674 -38.51 -8.37 13.25
CA HIS A 674 -37.83 -9.31 12.34
C HIS A 674 -38.22 -9.10 10.87
N LEU A 675 -39.44 -8.61 10.62
CA LEU A 675 -39.93 -8.25 9.28
C LEU A 675 -39.14 -7.10 8.65
N ALA A 676 -38.97 -7.13 7.34
CA ALA A 676 -38.41 -6.04 6.56
C ALA A 676 -39.34 -4.81 6.58
N LYS A 677 -38.77 -3.60 6.41
CA LYS A 677 -39.49 -2.33 6.66
C LYS A 677 -40.76 -2.12 5.80
N VAL A 678 -40.80 -2.67 4.59
CA VAL A 678 -42.00 -2.62 3.72
C VAL A 678 -43.09 -3.54 4.29
N ASP A 679 -42.71 -4.76 4.65
CA ASP A 679 -43.59 -5.77 5.22
C ASP A 679 -44.16 -5.36 6.58
N GLN A 680 -43.37 -4.67 7.41
CA GLN A 680 -43.85 -4.05 8.66
C GLN A 680 -45.05 -3.11 8.42
N THR A 681 -45.01 -2.30 7.36
CA THR A 681 -46.11 -1.41 6.97
C THR A 681 -47.31 -2.19 6.41
N GLN A 682 -47.07 -3.22 5.61
CA GLN A 682 -48.13 -4.09 5.10
C GLN A 682 -48.85 -4.86 6.23
N PHE A 683 -48.09 -5.39 7.19
CA PHE A 683 -48.62 -6.13 8.33
C PHE A 683 -49.47 -5.23 9.24
N ARG A 684 -48.96 -4.06 9.64
CA ARG A 684 -49.73 -3.04 10.38
C ARG A 684 -51.02 -2.65 9.66
N THR A 685 -50.95 -2.43 8.35
CA THR A 685 -52.11 -2.09 7.52
C THR A 685 -53.16 -3.21 7.52
N ALA A 686 -52.74 -4.48 7.52
CA ALA A 686 -53.63 -5.63 7.61
C ALA A 686 -54.25 -5.80 9.01
N LEU A 687 -53.47 -5.58 10.08
CA LEU A 687 -53.95 -5.59 11.47
C LEU A 687 -55.00 -4.48 11.69
N ALA A 688 -54.68 -3.24 11.34
CA ALA A 688 -55.60 -2.10 11.42
C ALA A 688 -56.87 -2.33 10.58
N ARG A 689 -56.72 -2.83 9.34
CA ARG A 689 -57.88 -3.21 8.52
C ARG A 689 -58.74 -4.27 9.22
N ARG A 690 -58.16 -5.32 9.82
CA ARG A 690 -58.96 -6.32 10.55
C ARG A 690 -59.65 -5.71 11.75
N ASN A 691 -58.98 -4.87 12.54
CA ASN A 691 -59.59 -4.21 13.70
C ASN A 691 -60.79 -3.34 13.28
N SER A 692 -60.67 -2.63 12.15
CA SER A 692 -61.77 -1.89 11.52
C SER A 692 -62.90 -2.82 11.01
N GLU A 693 -62.59 -3.96 10.38
CA GLU A 693 -63.58 -4.98 9.99
C GLU A 693 -64.33 -5.57 11.19
N THR A 694 -63.63 -5.88 12.29
CA THR A 694 -64.19 -6.37 13.56
C THR A 694 -65.09 -5.32 14.20
N ALA A 695 -64.63 -4.08 14.31
CA ALA A 695 -65.41 -2.97 14.85
C ALA A 695 -66.68 -2.70 14.02
N ALA A 696 -66.61 -2.77 12.69
CA ALA A 696 -67.75 -2.61 11.80
C ALA A 696 -68.81 -3.73 11.93
N GLN A 697 -68.40 -4.97 12.23
CA GLN A 697 -69.33 -6.08 12.48
C GLN A 697 -69.98 -6.02 13.87
N ILE A 698 -69.25 -5.49 14.86
CA ILE A 698 -69.74 -5.34 16.25
C ILE A 698 -70.62 -4.10 16.42
N ALA A 699 -70.36 -3.03 15.65
CA ALA A 699 -71.07 -1.74 15.72
C ALA A 699 -72.61 -1.77 15.76
N PRO A 700 -73.33 -2.69 15.07
CA PRO A 700 -74.79 -2.75 15.15
C PRO A 700 -75.31 -3.21 16.52
N GLY A 701 -74.60 -4.14 17.20
CA GLY A 701 -75.01 -4.73 18.49
C GLY A 701 -74.29 -4.16 19.72
N PHE A 702 -73.18 -3.45 19.52
CA PHE A 702 -72.42 -2.83 20.60
C PHE A 702 -73.22 -1.86 21.51
N PRO A 703 -74.18 -1.05 21.00
CA PRO A 703 -75.01 -0.19 21.84
C PRO A 703 -75.89 -0.99 22.80
N ASP A 704 -76.49 -2.09 22.32
CA ASP A 704 -77.35 -2.96 23.12
C ASP A 704 -76.53 -3.75 24.14
N TRP A 705 -75.31 -4.18 23.78
CA TRP A 705 -74.36 -4.80 24.71
C TRP A 705 -73.94 -3.84 25.83
N LEU A 706 -73.58 -2.59 25.51
CA LEU A 706 -73.27 -1.55 26.50
C LEU A 706 -74.44 -1.29 27.44
N MET A 707 -75.68 -1.19 26.92
CA MET A 707 -76.89 -1.03 27.74
C MET A 707 -77.21 -2.25 28.61
N ALA A 708 -76.68 -3.44 28.28
CA ALA A 708 -76.93 -4.68 29.03
C ALA A 708 -75.86 -5.01 30.08
N HIS A 709 -74.61 -4.58 29.89
CA HIS A 709 -73.49 -4.92 30.78
C HIS A 709 -73.13 -3.82 31.78
N ILE A 710 -73.65 -2.60 31.59
CA ILE A 710 -73.44 -1.49 32.51
C ILE A 710 -74.55 -1.46 33.57
N SER A 711 -74.17 -1.37 34.84
CA SER A 711 -75.12 -1.36 35.96
C SER A 711 -76.15 -0.21 35.84
N PRO A 712 -77.46 -0.45 36.07
CA PRO A 712 -78.48 0.59 35.98
C PRO A 712 -78.49 1.57 37.19
N ASP A 713 -77.63 1.32 38.19
CA ASP A 713 -77.49 2.12 39.41
C ASP A 713 -76.80 3.48 39.17
N GLU A 714 -76.64 4.24 40.25
CA GLU A 714 -76.10 5.59 40.23
C GLU A 714 -74.59 5.63 39.92
N GLN A 715 -73.83 4.60 40.31
CA GLN A 715 -72.39 4.49 39.99
C GLN A 715 -72.20 4.13 38.52
N GLY A 716 -73.04 3.23 37.99
CA GLY A 716 -73.13 2.92 36.56
C GLY A 716 -73.37 4.15 35.68
N ARG A 717 -74.30 5.01 36.10
CA ARG A 717 -74.60 6.28 35.39
C ARG A 717 -73.43 7.26 35.43
N GLN A 718 -72.87 7.50 36.61
CA GLN A 718 -71.77 8.46 36.78
C GLN A 718 -70.50 8.03 36.02
N ALA A 719 -70.21 6.73 35.97
CA ALA A 719 -69.13 6.17 35.17
C ALA A 719 -69.33 6.38 33.65
N ILE A 720 -70.54 6.12 33.14
CA ILE A 720 -70.91 6.40 31.75
C ILE A 720 -70.75 7.89 31.43
N GLU A 721 -71.18 8.78 32.33
CA GLU A 721 -71.14 10.22 32.08
C GLU A 721 -69.72 10.76 32.09
N ALA A 722 -68.84 10.24 32.94
CA ALA A 722 -67.41 10.51 32.91
C ALA A 722 -66.75 9.99 31.61
N LEU A 723 -67.09 8.77 31.18
CA LEU A 723 -66.59 8.18 29.92
C LEU A 723 -67.06 8.98 28.70
N ALA A 724 -68.33 9.41 28.67
CA ALA A 724 -68.84 10.31 27.64
C ALA A 724 -68.15 11.68 27.66
N GLN A 725 -67.92 12.25 28.85
CA GLN A 725 -67.24 13.53 29.01
C GLN A 725 -65.80 13.50 28.45
N ASP A 726 -65.02 12.43 28.65
CA ASP A 726 -63.69 12.32 28.05
C ASP A 726 -63.73 12.00 26.54
N MET A 727 -64.56 11.02 26.14
CA MET A 727 -64.55 10.51 24.77
C MET A 727 -65.20 11.48 23.77
N LEU A 728 -66.22 12.23 24.21
CA LEU A 728 -66.98 13.16 23.38
C LEU A 728 -66.73 14.64 23.73
N GLY A 729 -66.15 14.93 24.90
CA GLY A 729 -66.04 16.30 25.43
C GLY A 729 -67.33 16.83 26.08
N THR A 730 -68.33 15.97 26.31
CA THR A 730 -69.67 16.35 26.80
C THR A 730 -70.31 15.19 27.57
N PRO A 731 -70.97 15.39 28.72
CA PRO A 731 -71.57 14.30 29.51
C PRO A 731 -72.76 13.68 28.78
N LEU A 732 -73.05 12.39 29.06
CA LEU A 732 -74.12 11.68 28.33
C LEU A 732 -75.50 12.34 28.50
N HIS A 733 -75.79 12.95 29.66
CA HIS A 733 -77.05 13.68 29.87
C HIS A 733 -77.15 15.00 29.09
N GLU A 734 -76.04 15.70 28.85
CA GLU A 734 -76.06 16.96 28.06
C GLU A 734 -76.24 16.72 26.56
N LEU A 735 -75.99 15.50 26.07
CA LEU A 735 -76.37 15.08 24.71
C LEU A 735 -77.89 15.14 24.48
N GLY A 736 -78.69 15.18 25.56
CA GLY A 736 -79.87 16.05 25.78
C GLY A 736 -81.10 15.93 24.88
N ALA A 737 -80.94 15.84 23.56
CA ALA A 737 -82.01 15.81 22.56
C ALA A 737 -82.39 14.39 22.12
N PHE A 738 -81.73 13.37 22.66
CA PHE A 738 -81.84 11.98 22.24
C PHE A 738 -82.38 11.10 23.37
N SER A 739 -83.39 10.28 23.09
CA SER A 739 -83.77 9.18 23.99
C SER A 739 -82.54 8.29 24.22
N GLY A 740 -82.33 7.81 25.45
CA GLY A 740 -81.04 7.29 25.92
C GLY A 740 -80.30 6.40 24.92
N ASP A 741 -80.99 5.41 24.36
CA ASP A 741 -80.58 4.56 23.23
C ASP A 741 -79.77 5.28 22.10
N ALA A 742 -80.19 6.46 21.67
CA ALA A 742 -79.46 7.25 20.66
C ALA A 742 -78.22 8.01 21.21
N ALA A 743 -78.16 8.29 22.52
CA ALA A 743 -76.94 8.74 23.19
C ALA A 743 -75.94 7.58 23.36
N TYR A 744 -76.40 6.40 23.80
CA TYR A 744 -75.60 5.16 23.82
C TYR A 744 -75.05 4.82 22.42
N ARG A 745 -75.88 4.89 21.37
CA ARG A 745 -75.41 4.75 19.97
C ARG A 745 -74.37 5.80 19.54
N THR A 746 -74.25 6.92 20.23
CA THR A 746 -73.26 7.97 19.91
C THR A 746 -71.95 7.72 20.66
N LEU A 747 -72.01 7.38 21.96
CA LEU A 747 -70.86 6.91 22.73
C LEU A 747 -70.25 5.62 22.14
N ALA A 748 -71.08 4.64 21.79
CA ALA A 748 -70.69 3.40 21.12
C ALA A 748 -69.89 3.65 19.84
N ARG A 749 -70.29 4.62 19.01
CA ARG A 749 -69.56 4.99 17.79
C ARG A 749 -68.24 5.70 18.09
N ALA A 750 -68.14 6.49 19.16
CA ALA A 750 -66.87 7.09 19.58
C ALA A 750 -65.88 6.05 20.11
N ILE A 751 -66.35 5.09 20.93
CA ILE A 751 -65.55 3.95 21.41
C ILE A 751 -64.99 3.13 20.24
N LEU A 752 -65.81 2.86 19.22
CA LEU A 752 -65.41 2.10 18.04
C LEU A 752 -64.61 2.90 16.99
N SER A 753 -64.38 4.20 17.17
CA SER A 753 -63.64 5.05 16.19
C SER A 753 -62.41 5.78 16.73
N ARG A 754 -62.19 5.88 18.04
CA ARG A 754 -60.85 6.20 18.59
C ARG A 754 -60.00 4.92 18.61
N GLU A 755 -59.29 4.64 17.51
CA GLU A 755 -58.47 3.42 17.38
C GLU A 755 -57.09 3.48 18.06
N GLU A 756 -56.50 4.66 18.28
CA GLU A 756 -55.08 4.77 18.72
C GLU A 756 -54.83 5.51 20.06
N ARG A 757 -55.81 6.21 20.65
CA ARG A 757 -55.59 7.01 21.87
C ARG A 757 -56.78 7.05 22.83
N LEU A 758 -56.68 6.25 23.89
CA LEU A 758 -57.30 6.47 25.18
C LEU A 758 -56.17 6.72 26.18
N HIS A 759 -56.27 7.76 27.01
CA HIS A 759 -55.23 8.06 27.99
C HIS A 759 -55.31 7.11 29.20
N PHE A 760 -54.16 6.85 29.82
CA PHE A 760 -54.00 5.89 30.94
C PHE A 760 -54.98 6.11 32.11
N GLU A 761 -55.46 7.33 32.31
CA GLU A 761 -56.41 7.70 33.37
C GLU A 761 -57.79 7.05 33.19
N LEU A 762 -58.18 6.67 31.96
CA LEU A 762 -59.43 5.95 31.67
C LEU A 762 -59.43 4.49 32.15
N CYS A 763 -58.28 3.94 32.51
CA CYS A 763 -58.18 2.57 33.01
C CYS A 763 -58.61 2.42 34.48
N ALA A 764 -58.94 3.54 35.15
CA ALA A 764 -59.54 3.57 36.47
C ALA A 764 -61.07 3.68 36.40
N LEU A 765 -61.73 2.79 35.63
CA LEU A 765 -63.20 2.71 35.65
C LEU A 765 -63.69 2.27 37.04
N PRO A 766 -64.88 2.74 37.50
CA PRO A 766 -65.45 2.29 38.77
C PRO A 766 -65.77 0.78 38.80
N PRO A 767 -65.90 0.17 40.00
CA PRO A 767 -66.31 -1.23 40.13
C PRO A 767 -67.63 -1.51 39.41
N GLY A 768 -67.74 -2.68 38.75
CA GLY A 768 -68.87 -3.01 37.88
C GLY A 768 -68.68 -2.63 36.40
N PHE A 769 -67.45 -2.28 35.99
CA PHE A 769 -67.05 -1.99 34.61
C PHE A 769 -65.84 -2.80 34.15
N GLU A 770 -65.50 -3.88 34.85
CA GLU A 770 -64.26 -4.64 34.65
C GLU A 770 -64.09 -5.10 33.20
N GLU A 771 -65.16 -5.62 32.57
CA GLU A 771 -65.15 -6.04 31.15
C GLU A 771 -64.97 -4.87 30.17
N LEU A 772 -65.47 -3.67 30.51
CA LEU A 772 -65.26 -2.47 29.69
C LEU A 772 -63.85 -1.87 29.90
N ALA A 773 -63.30 -2.00 31.12
CA ALA A 773 -61.92 -1.62 31.40
C ALA A 773 -60.95 -2.52 30.62
N GLU A 774 -61.18 -3.84 30.58
CA GLU A 774 -60.44 -4.76 29.71
C GLU A 774 -60.58 -4.37 28.22
N LEU A 775 -61.79 -4.05 27.75
CA LEU A 775 -62.03 -3.64 26.35
C LEU A 775 -61.33 -2.34 25.94
N LEU A 776 -61.17 -1.39 26.87
CA LEU A 776 -60.55 -0.09 26.63
C LEU A 776 -59.03 -0.04 26.96
N CYS A 777 -58.54 -0.94 27.81
CA CYS A 777 -57.17 -0.91 28.36
C CYS A 777 -56.36 -2.22 28.18
N ALA A 778 -56.78 -3.13 27.29
CA ALA A 778 -56.02 -4.33 26.92
C ALA A 778 -54.56 -4.05 26.48
N GLU A 779 -54.27 -2.89 25.89
CA GLU A 779 -52.90 -2.51 25.53
C GLU A 779 -52.05 -2.09 26.75
N SER A 780 -52.61 -1.30 27.66
CA SER A 780 -51.92 -0.73 28.82
C SER A 780 -51.69 -1.73 29.95
N ALA A 781 -52.59 -2.71 30.13
CA ALA A 781 -52.41 -3.80 31.10
C ALA A 781 -51.13 -4.62 30.82
N VAL A 782 -50.79 -4.85 29.55
CA VAL A 782 -49.58 -5.60 29.15
C VAL A 782 -48.32 -4.75 29.27
N ILE A 783 -48.40 -3.42 29.25
CA ILE A 783 -47.28 -2.53 29.53
C ILE A 783 -46.95 -2.55 31.04
N ALA A 784 -47.97 -2.49 31.90
CA ALA A 784 -47.78 -2.41 33.35
C ALA A 784 -47.25 -3.70 34.03
N MET A 785 -47.30 -4.86 33.36
CA MET A 785 -46.83 -6.13 33.94
C MET A 785 -45.35 -6.45 33.72
N PHE A 786 -44.62 -5.69 32.88
CA PHE A 786 -43.27 -6.05 32.45
C PHE A 786 -42.18 -4.95 32.60
N ASP A 787 -42.52 -3.76 33.10
CA ASP A 787 -41.53 -2.81 33.64
C ASP A 787 -41.22 -3.16 35.13
N GLY A 788 -40.64 -4.34 35.36
CA GLY A 788 -40.34 -4.89 36.70
C GLY A 788 -39.09 -5.75 36.76
#